data_AF-A0A7K1ZYR0-F1
#
_entry.id   AF-A0A7K1ZYR0-F1
#
_cell.length_a   1.000
_cell.length_b   1.000
_cell.length_c   1.000
_cell.angle_alpha   90.00
_cell.angle_beta   90.00
_cell.angle_gamma   90.00
#
_symmetry.space_group_name_H-M   'P 1'
#
loop_
_entity.id
_entity.type
_entity.pdbx_description
1 polymer ?
#
loop_
_entity_poly.entity_id
_entity_poly.type
_entity_poly.pdbx_seq_one_letter_code
_entity_poly.pdbx_strand_id
1 'polypeptide(L)'
;MRLFSHRKRPVHLGPYPLERLPRLDSAGAAPPGSGAGPLPPRPGEVEPAGPRSALHAYQLYLDLFGSQRHGEVAPEAPSPADPVEISDNLKAGLYFLDADMVGCGLIGDEAWTGERRNHRYAVVTLIAFSRKLPGEFPGDGWIDGTRQVNADLRAAELAVITASYIRNLGHDAVAHMPGCTDLDLDRVALQAGLVEVRGSELRAPYLKGGFALSVVSTDWELAPDRPLARRGPLAALRSTGGPGWLLGRGGTRAGIGRLNGDHRPLHMGRYPMERIKRVDEPTTLIIEDEVPRVPVRAGGFPRAANGDMGPKFLADVKVFAWKTPQAQAYVHQIDAMVPFQDGEVTAGAEPGSTDPGRNADALKALAYHLGGDMAGVCRVPMYAWYSHRNDGSVVEPYHSNALVILLDQGYETMEGASGDDWVSGAQSMRAYMRGAQIAGIIAAHLRSLGFSARSHTNSDSDVLHIPLVLHAGLGELSRIGELVLNPFVGPRFKSVVVTTDMPVTPDRHIDFGLQDFCSKCTKCARECPCAAIPFGDKVMFNGAEMWKPDVERCTKYRLGNLRGSACGRCMKTCPFNIEGVLAERALLWAAIKLPFTRRWLARLDDKVGNGSINPIKKWWWDLEWRDGRTIVPPKGTNARDLDMDGDKVAARQQIALYTADMLPAGDAVGVPVKLVRKEALARAEAAETPDQARARVARRA
;
A
#
# COMPACT_ATOMS: atom_id res chain seq x y z
N MET A 1 13.86 -2.11 -13.39
CA MET A 1 13.92 -3.56 -13.17
C MET A 1 15.12 -3.95 -12.35
N ARG A 2 14.89 -4.85 -11.38
CA ARG A 2 15.96 -5.51 -10.63
C ARG A 2 16.62 -6.56 -11.51
N LEU A 3 17.95 -6.65 -11.48
CA LEU A 3 18.70 -7.69 -12.20
C LEU A 3 18.80 -8.99 -11.39
N PHE A 4 18.88 -8.86 -10.07
CA PHE A 4 18.98 -9.97 -9.13
C PHE A 4 17.75 -10.01 -8.24
N SER A 5 17.29 -11.21 -7.93
CA SER A 5 16.18 -11.42 -7.00
C SER A 5 16.62 -11.17 -5.55
N HIS A 6 15.72 -10.63 -4.75
CA HIS A 6 15.87 -10.52 -3.30
C HIS A 6 15.27 -11.71 -2.54
N ARG A 7 14.85 -12.80 -3.22
CA ARG A 7 14.23 -13.98 -2.58
C ARG A 7 15.02 -14.51 -1.38
N LYS A 8 16.36 -14.42 -1.43
CA LYS A 8 17.28 -14.88 -0.37
C LYS A 8 17.77 -13.78 0.59
N ARG A 9 17.26 -12.54 0.46
CA ARG A 9 17.64 -11.41 1.32
C ARG A 9 16.61 -11.26 2.45
N PRO A 10 16.98 -11.38 3.73
CA PRO A 10 16.09 -11.04 4.84
C PRO A 10 15.57 -9.60 4.74
N VAL A 11 14.34 -9.36 5.20
CA VAL A 11 13.67 -8.06 5.03
C VAL A 11 14.35 -6.95 5.85
N HIS A 12 14.89 -7.27 7.03
CA HIS A 12 15.59 -6.31 7.91
C HIS A 12 16.86 -5.70 7.30
N LEU A 13 17.40 -6.29 6.22
CA LEU A 13 18.55 -5.71 5.50
C LEU A 13 18.14 -4.61 4.52
N GLY A 14 16.85 -4.42 4.27
CA GLY A 14 16.34 -3.33 3.45
C GLY A 14 16.76 -3.35 1.97
N PRO A 15 16.43 -2.29 1.23
CA PRO A 15 16.70 -2.20 -0.21
C PRO A 15 18.14 -1.77 -0.53
N TYR A 16 18.89 -1.18 0.40
CA TYR A 16 20.28 -0.75 0.17
C TYR A 16 21.28 -1.71 0.84
N PRO A 17 22.49 -1.91 0.26
CA PRO A 17 23.49 -2.82 0.82
C PRO A 17 24.25 -2.21 2.01
N LEU A 18 23.54 -1.82 3.07
CA LEU A 18 24.13 -1.19 4.27
C LEU A 18 25.09 -2.14 4.99
N GLU A 19 24.90 -3.46 4.85
CA GLU A 19 25.77 -4.49 5.43
C GLU A 19 27.18 -4.50 4.83
N ARG A 20 27.39 -3.82 3.70
CA ARG A 20 28.68 -3.76 2.99
C ARG A 20 29.50 -2.52 3.34
N LEU A 21 28.94 -1.62 4.14
CA LEU A 21 29.65 -0.42 4.60
C LEU A 21 30.61 -0.78 5.74
N PRO A 22 31.83 -0.24 5.76
CA PRO A 22 32.73 -0.42 6.89
C PRO A 22 32.17 0.31 8.11
N ARG A 23 32.21 -0.36 9.26
CA ARG A 23 31.71 0.14 10.54
C ARG A 23 32.80 0.09 11.60
N LEU A 24 32.64 0.89 12.66
CA LEU A 24 33.50 0.84 13.84
C LEU A 24 33.32 -0.49 14.60
N ASP A 25 34.20 -0.75 15.57
CA ASP A 25 34.24 -2.03 16.28
C ASP A 25 33.10 -2.21 17.29
N SER A 26 32.58 -1.12 17.86
CA SER A 26 31.48 -1.16 18.83
C SER A 26 30.41 -0.12 18.52
N ALA A 27 29.19 -0.38 18.98
CA ALA A 27 28.05 0.52 18.82
C ALA A 27 28.14 1.79 19.68
N GLY A 28 28.99 1.80 20.72
CA GLY A 28 29.25 2.96 21.57
C GLY A 28 30.49 3.77 21.13
N ALA A 29 31.17 3.37 20.06
CA ALA A 29 32.31 4.12 19.56
C ALA A 29 31.87 5.50 19.04
N ALA A 30 32.68 6.54 19.28
CA ALA A 30 32.40 7.88 18.79
C ALA A 30 32.45 7.92 17.25
N PRO A 31 31.36 8.29 16.55
CA PRO A 31 31.35 8.38 15.10
C PRO A 31 32.37 9.40 14.59
N PRO A 32 33.02 9.16 13.42
CA PRO A 32 33.96 10.14 12.88
C PRO A 32 33.27 11.48 12.59
N GLY A 33 33.76 12.56 13.22
CA GLY A 33 33.20 13.90 13.07
C GLY A 33 32.11 14.26 14.09
N SER A 34 31.79 13.38 15.06
CA SER A 34 30.80 13.63 16.11
C SER A 34 31.33 14.48 17.28
N GLY A 35 32.19 15.47 17.01
CA GLY A 35 32.75 16.33 18.06
C GLY A 35 31.67 17.06 18.87
N ALA A 36 32.09 17.70 19.96
CA ALA A 36 31.18 18.43 20.86
C ALA A 36 30.49 19.66 20.21
N GLY A 37 30.96 20.12 19.04
CA GLY A 37 30.36 21.23 18.30
C GLY A 37 29.19 20.82 17.39
N PRO A 38 28.47 21.77 16.79
CA PRO A 38 27.37 21.50 15.86
C PRO A 38 27.80 20.57 14.72
N LEU A 39 26.92 19.65 14.34
CA LEU A 39 27.13 18.82 13.17
C LEU A 39 26.96 19.64 11.89
N PRO A 40 27.64 19.28 10.79
CA PRO A 40 27.37 19.88 9.50
C PRO A 40 25.92 19.60 9.05
N PRO A 41 25.30 20.51 8.28
CA PRO A 41 23.91 20.35 7.89
C PRO A 41 23.71 19.18 6.92
N ARG A 42 22.47 18.67 6.89
CA ARG A 42 21.97 17.78 5.83
C ARG A 42 21.78 18.57 4.52
N PRO A 43 21.91 17.93 3.35
CA PRO A 43 21.49 18.54 2.09
C PRO A 43 19.98 18.84 2.13
N GLY A 44 19.63 20.12 1.99
CA GLY A 44 18.24 20.59 1.95
C GLY A 44 17.66 20.63 0.53
N GLU A 45 16.37 20.97 0.43
CA GLU A 45 15.74 21.32 -0.85
C GLU A 45 16.32 22.66 -1.34
N VAL A 46 16.70 22.69 -2.61
CA VAL A 46 17.33 23.86 -3.26
C VAL A 46 16.38 24.56 -4.22
N GLU A 47 15.33 23.88 -4.66
CA GLU A 47 14.33 24.44 -5.55
C GLU A 47 13.40 25.38 -4.77
N PRO A 48 13.13 26.60 -5.26
CA PRO A 48 12.12 27.46 -4.66
C PRO A 48 10.73 26.83 -4.80
N ALA A 49 9.80 27.26 -3.95
CA ALA A 49 8.40 26.86 -4.06
C ALA A 49 7.85 27.22 -5.45
N GLY A 50 7.26 26.24 -6.13
CA GLY A 50 6.60 26.46 -7.41
C GLY A 50 5.42 27.44 -7.30
N PRO A 51 4.96 28.04 -8.41
CA PRO A 51 3.94 29.09 -8.40
C PRO A 51 2.58 28.64 -7.84
N ARG A 52 2.30 27.34 -7.80
CA ARG A 52 1.07 26.74 -7.26
C ARG A 52 1.42 25.59 -6.32
N SER A 53 2.42 25.82 -5.46
CA SER A 53 2.99 24.78 -4.61
C SER A 53 1.94 24.11 -3.71
N ALA A 54 2.03 22.79 -3.58
CA ALA A 54 1.24 22.00 -2.64
C ALA A 54 1.74 22.09 -1.19
N LEU A 55 2.77 22.92 -0.92
CA LEU A 55 3.44 23.03 0.40
C LEU A 55 2.46 23.21 1.58
N HIS A 56 1.41 24.03 1.42
CA HIS A 56 0.44 24.28 2.49
C HIS A 56 -0.32 23.02 2.92
N ALA A 57 -0.51 22.04 2.02
CA ALA A 57 -1.34 20.86 2.25
C ALA A 57 -0.67 19.82 3.17
N TYR A 58 0.62 19.98 3.48
CA TYR A 58 1.36 19.08 4.37
C TYR A 58 1.14 19.39 5.85
N GLN A 59 0.87 20.66 6.19
CA GLN A 59 0.92 21.14 7.58
C GLN A 59 -0.06 20.39 8.49
N LEU A 60 -1.29 20.18 8.01
CA LEU A 60 -2.32 19.44 8.74
C LEU A 60 -1.83 18.05 9.19
N TYR A 61 -1.16 17.32 8.31
CA TYR A 61 -0.70 15.96 8.60
C TYR A 61 0.55 15.95 9.49
N LEU A 62 1.42 16.94 9.35
CA LEU A 62 2.55 17.14 10.26
C LEU A 62 2.06 17.43 11.68
N ASP A 63 1.07 18.31 11.84
CA ASP A 63 0.47 18.62 13.14
C ASP A 63 -0.23 17.40 13.74
N LEU A 64 -0.98 16.66 12.91
CA LEU A 64 -1.65 15.43 13.31
C LEU A 64 -0.64 14.41 13.88
N PHE A 65 0.45 14.13 13.17
CA PHE A 65 1.46 13.19 13.66
C PHE A 65 2.28 13.75 14.83
N GLY A 66 2.58 15.05 14.82
CA GLY A 66 3.26 15.71 15.94
C GLY A 66 2.49 15.55 17.25
N SER A 67 1.16 15.65 17.21
CA SER A 67 0.29 15.46 18.39
C SER A 67 0.30 14.03 18.95
N GLN A 68 0.72 13.04 18.15
CA GLN A 68 0.70 11.60 18.49
C GLN A 68 2.09 11.04 18.84
N ARG A 69 3.02 11.94 19.13
CA ARG A 69 4.39 11.62 19.54
C ARG A 69 4.46 10.70 20.77
N HIS A 70 3.54 10.89 21.71
CA HIS A 70 3.37 10.11 22.93
C HIS A 70 2.09 9.25 22.86
N GLY A 71 1.94 8.31 23.78
CA GLY A 71 0.70 7.54 23.92
C GLY A 71 0.78 6.56 25.09
N GLU A 72 -0.33 5.87 25.34
CA GLU A 72 -0.41 4.85 26.38
C GLU A 72 0.42 3.62 26.03
N VAL A 73 1.00 2.99 27.06
CA VAL A 73 1.75 1.74 26.97
C VAL A 73 0.82 0.59 27.35
N ALA A 74 0.69 -0.40 26.47
CA ALA A 74 -0.14 -1.57 26.70
C ALA A 74 0.50 -2.51 27.73
N PRO A 75 -0.23 -3.51 28.25
CA PRO A 75 0.39 -4.62 28.97
C PRO A 75 1.42 -5.34 28.09
N GLU A 76 2.51 -5.80 28.71
CA GLU A 76 3.62 -6.48 28.02
C GLU A 76 3.12 -7.65 27.16
N ALA A 77 3.52 -7.64 25.89
CA ALA A 77 3.18 -8.65 24.90
C ALA A 77 4.18 -9.82 24.95
N PRO A 78 3.77 -11.04 24.57
CA PRO A 78 4.70 -12.14 24.37
C PRO A 78 5.58 -11.85 23.15
N SER A 79 6.75 -11.29 23.37
CA SER A 79 7.75 -10.99 22.35
C SER A 79 9.07 -11.75 22.62
N PRO A 80 9.91 -11.96 21.61
CA PRO A 80 11.24 -12.56 21.80
C PRO A 80 12.10 -11.70 22.74
N ALA A 81 12.94 -12.34 23.55
CA ALA A 81 13.87 -11.64 24.45
C ALA A 81 15.21 -11.27 23.77
N ASP A 82 15.50 -11.79 22.58
CA ASP A 82 16.76 -11.51 21.86
C ASP A 82 16.73 -10.10 21.23
N PRO A 83 17.60 -9.17 21.67
CA PRO A 83 17.65 -7.81 21.14
C PRO A 83 17.95 -7.74 19.63
N VAL A 84 18.63 -8.76 19.08
CA VAL A 84 18.89 -8.85 17.63
C VAL A 84 17.60 -9.13 16.88
N GLU A 85 16.80 -10.09 17.33
CA GLU A 85 15.52 -10.42 16.71
C GLU A 85 14.54 -9.24 16.79
N ILE A 86 14.50 -8.54 17.92
CA ILE A 86 13.68 -7.33 18.09
C ILE A 86 14.11 -6.24 17.09
N SER A 87 15.41 -5.99 16.99
CA SER A 87 15.95 -4.98 16.07
C SER A 87 15.65 -5.32 14.61
N ASP A 88 15.79 -6.59 14.24
CA ASP A 88 15.47 -7.07 12.89
C ASP A 88 13.97 -6.95 12.59
N ASN A 89 13.10 -7.23 13.55
CA ASN A 89 11.66 -7.05 13.41
C ASN A 89 11.29 -5.57 13.16
N LEU A 90 11.83 -4.65 13.97
CA LEU A 90 11.56 -3.22 13.85
C LEU A 90 12.09 -2.66 12.53
N LYS A 91 13.32 -3.05 12.12
CA LYS A 91 13.88 -2.71 10.81
C LYS A 91 13.01 -3.22 9.67
N ALA A 92 12.60 -4.49 9.72
CA ALA A 92 11.76 -5.08 8.68
C ALA A 92 10.39 -4.40 8.60
N GLY A 93 9.78 -4.05 9.74
CA GLY A 93 8.53 -3.30 9.81
C GLY A 93 8.63 -1.91 9.18
N LEU A 94 9.73 -1.18 9.41
CA LEU A 94 9.97 0.12 8.78
C LEU A 94 10.25 0.01 7.28
N TYR A 95 10.98 -1.02 6.83
CA TYR A 95 11.14 -1.28 5.38
C TYR A 95 9.83 -1.70 4.72
N PHE A 96 8.94 -2.40 5.43
CA PHE A 96 7.59 -2.71 4.98
C PHE A 96 6.70 -1.46 4.84
N LEU A 97 7.00 -0.41 5.60
CA LEU A 97 6.41 0.94 5.49
C LEU A 97 7.18 1.87 4.54
N ASP A 98 8.04 1.30 3.69
CA ASP A 98 8.81 1.97 2.65
C ASP A 98 9.85 2.98 3.15
N ALA A 99 10.48 2.73 4.30
CA ALA A 99 11.70 3.45 4.69
C ALA A 99 12.83 3.21 3.68
N ASP A 100 13.64 4.24 3.39
CA ASP A 100 14.82 4.06 2.54
C ASP A 100 15.93 3.35 3.32
N MET A 101 16.24 3.81 4.53
CA MET A 101 17.25 3.20 5.39
C MET A 101 16.79 3.22 6.85
N VAL A 102 17.13 2.16 7.58
CA VAL A 102 16.77 1.98 8.99
C VAL A 102 17.98 1.47 9.75
N GLY A 103 18.18 1.98 10.95
CA GLY A 103 19.22 1.56 11.88
C GLY A 103 18.72 1.61 13.32
N CYS A 104 19.26 0.75 14.16
CA CYS A 104 19.08 0.84 15.61
C CYS A 104 20.36 1.46 16.21
N GLY A 105 20.26 2.30 17.22
CA GLY A 105 21.41 2.98 17.80
C GLY A 105 21.28 3.20 19.30
N LEU A 106 22.40 3.57 19.92
CA LEU A 106 22.40 4.10 21.28
C LEU A 106 22.10 5.60 21.25
N ILE A 107 21.39 6.09 22.26
CA ILE A 107 21.20 7.52 22.48
C ILE A 107 22.29 7.99 23.44
N GLY A 108 23.23 8.79 22.91
CA GLY A 108 24.26 9.46 23.72
C GLY A 108 23.67 10.59 24.56
N ASP A 109 24.32 10.92 25.67
CA ASP A 109 23.88 12.00 26.57
C ASP A 109 23.83 13.35 25.86
N GLU A 110 24.77 13.59 24.94
CA GLU A 110 24.87 14.79 24.12
C GLU A 110 23.79 14.90 23.04
N ALA A 111 23.04 13.84 22.77
CA ALA A 111 21.96 13.84 21.80
C ALA A 111 20.64 14.38 22.40
N TRP A 112 20.50 14.44 23.72
CA TRP A 112 19.30 15.00 24.36
C TRP A 112 19.31 16.52 24.32
N THR A 113 18.32 17.11 23.65
CA THR A 113 18.15 18.56 23.51
C THR A 113 16.94 19.10 24.27
N GLY A 114 16.00 18.23 24.66
CA GLY A 114 14.77 18.57 25.38
C GLY A 114 14.55 17.69 26.61
N GLU A 115 13.32 17.21 26.81
CA GLU A 115 12.98 16.32 27.93
C GLU A 115 13.78 15.01 27.85
N ARG A 116 14.62 14.75 28.86
CA ARG A 116 15.40 13.51 28.97
C ARG A 116 14.55 12.41 29.59
N ARG A 117 14.45 11.27 28.92
CA ARG A 117 13.80 10.05 29.42
C ARG A 117 14.81 8.95 29.73
N ASN A 118 14.37 7.90 30.41
CA ASN A 118 15.16 6.69 30.62
C ASN A 118 15.17 5.80 29.35
N HIS A 119 15.35 6.41 28.18
CA HIS A 119 15.41 5.72 26.89
C HIS A 119 16.87 5.65 26.45
N ARG A 120 17.38 4.43 26.30
CA ARG A 120 18.77 4.19 25.88
C ARG A 120 18.88 3.84 24.40
N TYR A 121 17.81 3.33 23.82
CA TYR A 121 17.80 2.78 22.47
C TYR A 121 16.98 3.66 21.53
N ALA A 122 17.46 3.73 20.29
CA ALA A 122 16.82 4.46 19.21
C ALA A 122 16.58 3.56 18.00
N VAL A 123 15.41 3.68 17.39
CA VAL A 123 15.14 3.21 16.03
C VAL A 123 15.15 4.43 15.10
N VAL A 124 16.15 4.52 14.22
CA VAL A 124 16.35 5.65 13.32
C VAL A 124 15.83 5.29 11.94
N THR A 125 14.98 6.15 11.39
CA THR A 125 14.45 6.04 10.03
C THR A 125 14.99 7.18 9.18
N LEU A 126 15.41 6.85 7.97
CA LEU A 126 15.82 7.80 6.94
C LEU A 126 14.91 7.70 5.73
N ILE A 127 14.42 8.85 5.25
CA ILE A 127 13.61 8.97 4.04
C ILE A 127 14.33 9.85 3.03
N ALA A 128 14.57 9.35 1.83
CA ALA A 128 15.17 10.13 0.76
C ALA A 128 14.17 11.12 0.16
N PHE A 129 14.67 12.26 -0.34
CA PHE A 129 13.84 13.15 -1.15
C PHE A 129 13.33 12.43 -2.40
N SER A 130 12.12 12.79 -2.83
CA SER A 130 11.66 12.43 -4.16
C SER A 130 12.61 13.00 -5.22
N ARG A 131 12.77 12.30 -6.34
CA ARG A 131 13.70 12.70 -7.41
C ARG A 131 13.22 13.95 -8.16
N LYS A 132 14.19 14.77 -8.63
CA LYS A 132 14.01 15.78 -9.69
C LYS A 132 14.87 15.41 -10.90
N LEU A 133 14.29 15.44 -12.09
CA LEU A 133 15.04 15.32 -13.34
C LEU A 133 15.44 16.71 -13.84
N PRO A 134 16.56 16.86 -14.55
CA PRO A 134 16.89 18.13 -15.20
C PRO A 134 15.83 18.51 -16.24
N GLY A 135 15.38 19.76 -16.22
CA GLY A 135 14.33 20.28 -17.10
C GLY A 135 13.00 20.54 -16.37
N GLU A 136 12.00 21.01 -17.11
CA GLU A 136 10.65 21.24 -16.60
C GLU A 136 9.72 20.11 -17.03
N PHE A 137 8.93 19.60 -16.09
CA PHE A 137 7.96 18.53 -16.29
C PHE A 137 6.59 18.89 -15.72
N PRO A 138 5.51 18.24 -16.20
CA PRO A 138 4.20 18.37 -15.59
C PRO A 138 4.23 18.06 -14.08
N GLY A 139 3.61 18.93 -13.29
CA GLY A 139 3.55 18.83 -11.83
C GLY A 139 4.66 19.58 -11.08
N ASP A 140 5.75 20.00 -11.75
CA ASP A 140 6.86 20.68 -11.06
C ASP A 140 6.40 21.96 -10.35
N GLY A 141 5.47 22.72 -10.94
CA GLY A 141 4.90 23.91 -10.30
C GLY A 141 4.11 23.67 -9.01
N TRP A 142 3.76 22.42 -8.70
CA TRP A 142 3.12 21.99 -7.45
C TRP A 142 4.14 21.37 -6.47
N ILE A 143 5.23 20.78 -6.98
CA ILE A 143 6.16 19.92 -6.24
C ILE A 143 7.48 20.63 -5.88
N ASP A 144 7.93 21.57 -6.71
CA ASP A 144 9.16 22.28 -6.42
C ASP A 144 9.02 23.07 -5.11
N GLY A 145 10.08 23.00 -4.28
CA GLY A 145 10.09 23.45 -2.90
C GLY A 145 9.47 22.50 -1.87
N THR A 146 8.90 21.35 -2.26
CA THR A 146 8.20 20.44 -1.31
C THR A 146 8.94 19.15 -0.96
N ARG A 147 10.12 18.87 -1.52
CA ARG A 147 10.77 17.55 -1.31
C ARG A 147 11.23 17.31 0.12
N GLN A 148 11.70 18.37 0.81
CA GLN A 148 12.07 18.30 2.22
C GLN A 148 10.83 18.00 3.08
N VAL A 149 9.78 18.82 2.98
CA VAL A 149 8.56 18.64 3.80
C VAL A 149 7.87 17.30 3.53
N ASN A 150 7.91 16.81 2.29
CA ASN A 150 7.36 15.50 1.94
C ASN A 150 8.16 14.36 2.60
N ALA A 151 9.49 14.45 2.60
CA ALA A 151 10.34 13.48 3.30
C ALA A 151 10.16 13.59 4.83
N ASP A 152 10.03 14.80 5.37
CA ASP A 152 9.78 15.04 6.80
C ASP A 152 8.44 14.46 7.24
N LEU A 153 7.39 14.65 6.44
CA LEU A 153 6.06 14.08 6.69
C LEU A 153 6.12 12.55 6.71
N ARG A 154 6.80 11.95 5.73
CA ARG A 154 7.00 10.50 5.69
C ARG A 154 7.76 10.02 6.94
N ALA A 155 8.80 10.73 7.34
CA ALA A 155 9.58 10.40 8.53
C ALA A 155 8.74 10.50 9.81
N ALA A 156 7.90 11.52 9.92
CA ALA A 156 6.93 11.70 11.02
C ALA A 156 5.94 10.54 11.10
N GLU A 157 5.32 10.15 9.97
CA GLU A 157 4.38 9.03 9.92
C GLU A 157 5.02 7.73 10.43
N LEU A 158 6.22 7.40 9.94
CA LEU A 158 6.93 6.18 10.34
C LEU A 158 7.30 6.20 11.83
N ALA A 159 7.66 7.36 12.37
CA ALA A 159 8.00 7.48 13.78
C ALA A 159 6.79 7.25 14.68
N VAL A 160 5.63 7.86 14.38
CA VAL A 160 4.42 7.68 15.20
C VAL A 160 3.89 6.26 15.12
N ILE A 161 3.94 5.64 13.94
CA ILE A 161 3.52 4.25 13.76
C ILE A 161 4.43 3.30 14.51
N THR A 162 5.76 3.46 14.39
CA THR A 162 6.70 2.58 15.09
C THR A 162 6.64 2.77 16.60
N ALA A 163 6.53 4.01 17.09
CA ALA A 163 6.34 4.27 18.51
C ALA A 163 5.04 3.65 19.03
N SER A 164 3.92 3.79 18.29
CA SER A 164 2.66 3.13 18.64
C SER A 164 2.78 1.61 18.65
N TYR A 165 3.49 1.02 17.67
CA TYR A 165 3.72 -0.43 17.65
C TYR A 165 4.50 -0.92 18.87
N ILE A 166 5.58 -0.23 19.25
CA ILE A 166 6.38 -0.57 20.44
C ILE A 166 5.53 -0.43 21.72
N ARG A 167 4.73 0.64 21.84
CA ARG A 167 3.82 0.82 22.98
C ARG A 167 2.73 -0.25 23.05
N ASN A 168 2.21 -0.71 21.91
CA ASN A 168 1.24 -1.82 21.85
C ASN A 168 1.86 -3.18 22.23
N LEU A 169 3.20 -3.27 22.27
CA LEU A 169 3.93 -4.43 22.79
C LEU A 169 4.31 -4.28 24.28
N GLY A 170 4.05 -3.10 24.86
CA GLY A 170 4.19 -2.84 26.29
C GLY A 170 5.51 -2.22 26.73
N HIS A 171 6.21 -1.52 25.82
CA HIS A 171 7.42 -0.77 26.11
C HIS A 171 7.21 0.74 25.90
N ASP A 172 7.82 1.60 26.72
CA ASP A 172 7.71 3.05 26.51
C ASP A 172 8.46 3.43 25.23
N ALA A 173 7.81 4.25 24.41
CA ALA A 173 8.40 4.73 23.17
C ALA A 173 7.83 6.08 22.78
N VAL A 174 8.73 6.96 22.30
CA VAL A 174 8.42 8.32 21.88
C VAL A 174 8.91 8.53 20.46
N ALA A 175 8.05 9.08 19.59
CA ALA A 175 8.41 9.44 18.23
C ALA A 175 9.13 10.81 18.22
N HIS A 176 10.21 10.95 17.48
CA HIS A 176 10.95 12.21 17.32
C HIS A 176 11.06 12.50 15.85
N MET A 177 10.66 13.70 15.44
CA MET A 177 10.52 14.09 14.04
C MET A 177 10.96 15.55 13.84
N PRO A 178 11.20 15.98 12.58
CA PRO A 178 11.51 17.38 12.30
C PRO A 178 10.42 18.30 12.88
N GLY A 179 10.83 19.32 13.64
CA GLY A 179 9.92 20.26 14.31
C GLY A 179 9.30 19.79 15.63
N CYS A 180 9.40 18.51 15.99
CA CYS A 180 8.86 17.97 17.25
C CYS A 180 9.79 16.87 17.81
N THR A 181 10.78 17.27 18.63
CA THR A 181 11.81 16.34 19.14
C THR A 181 12.49 16.86 20.41
N ASP A 182 12.82 15.92 21.31
CA ASP A 182 13.76 16.14 22.43
C ASP A 182 15.19 15.64 22.15
N LEU A 183 15.48 15.30 20.88
CA LEU A 183 16.75 14.73 20.43
C LEU A 183 17.33 15.50 19.24
N ASP A 184 18.65 15.59 19.20
CA ASP A 184 19.45 15.87 18.01
C ASP A 184 19.42 14.62 17.09
N LEU A 185 18.50 14.64 16.13
CA LEU A 185 18.26 13.52 15.21
C LEU A 185 19.51 13.15 14.39
N ASP A 186 20.34 14.14 14.04
CA ASP A 186 21.52 13.95 13.22
C ASP A 186 22.62 13.21 14.00
N ARG A 187 22.78 13.51 15.29
CA ARG A 187 23.69 12.76 16.18
C ARG A 187 23.26 11.32 16.37
N VAL A 188 21.97 11.09 16.63
CA VAL A 188 21.45 9.72 16.80
C VAL A 188 21.61 8.93 15.50
N ALA A 189 21.40 9.55 14.34
CA ALA A 189 21.61 8.90 13.04
C ALA A 189 23.08 8.59 12.73
N LEU A 190 24.02 9.45 13.15
CA LEU A 190 25.46 9.15 13.10
C LEU A 190 25.80 7.95 13.98
N GLN A 191 25.25 7.91 15.20
CA GLN A 191 25.47 6.82 16.15
C GLN A 191 24.92 5.48 15.64
N ALA A 192 23.73 5.50 15.02
CA ALA A 192 23.14 4.32 14.38
C ALA A 192 23.84 3.91 13.07
N GLY A 193 24.81 4.70 12.59
CA GLY A 193 25.57 4.41 11.39
C GLY A 193 24.73 4.43 10.10
N LEU A 194 23.78 5.37 10.00
CA LEU A 194 23.01 5.63 8.79
C LEU A 194 23.58 6.78 7.96
N VAL A 195 24.24 7.72 8.61
CA VAL A 195 24.85 8.90 7.98
C VAL A 195 26.32 9.01 8.34
N GLU A 196 27.06 9.83 7.60
CA GLU A 196 28.47 10.11 7.82
C GLU A 196 28.77 11.59 7.54
N VAL A 197 29.73 12.16 8.27
CA VAL A 197 30.25 13.50 7.98
C VAL A 197 31.23 13.42 6.83
N ARG A 198 30.96 14.17 5.75
CA ARG A 198 31.88 14.33 4.61
C ARG A 198 32.09 15.80 4.27
N GLY A 199 33.27 16.31 4.61
CA GLY A 199 33.57 17.73 4.42
C GLY A 199 32.65 18.58 5.30
N SER A 200 31.90 19.48 4.69
CA SER A 200 30.96 20.39 5.35
C SER A 200 29.51 19.92 5.34
N GLU A 201 29.25 18.63 5.09
CA GLU A 201 27.87 18.09 4.98
C GLU A 201 27.72 16.74 5.70
N LEU A 202 26.51 16.51 6.20
CA LEU A 202 26.06 15.20 6.69
C LEU A 202 25.42 14.42 5.53
N ARG A 203 25.96 13.26 5.18
CA ARG A 203 25.52 12.49 4.01
C ARG A 203 25.05 11.08 4.38
N ALA A 204 23.98 10.64 3.72
CA ALA A 204 23.57 9.24 3.72
C ALA A 204 24.32 8.48 2.60
N PRO A 205 24.99 7.34 2.88
CA PRO A 205 25.59 6.51 1.85
C PRO A 205 24.58 6.12 0.78
N TYR A 206 25.01 5.92 -0.47
CA TYR A 206 24.18 5.53 -1.61
C TYR A 206 23.18 6.59 -2.13
N LEU A 207 22.74 7.54 -1.30
CA LEU A 207 21.88 8.64 -1.73
C LEU A 207 22.70 9.78 -2.36
N LYS A 208 22.09 10.43 -3.35
CA LYS A 208 22.66 11.61 -4.03
C LYS A 208 21.95 12.91 -3.65
N GLY A 209 20.69 12.84 -3.26
CA GLY A 209 19.88 13.98 -2.83
C GLY A 209 19.82 14.11 -1.32
N GLY A 210 19.02 15.07 -0.86
CA GLY A 210 18.71 15.26 0.55
C GLY A 210 17.83 14.15 1.13
N PHE A 211 17.67 14.20 2.45
CA PHE A 211 16.91 13.23 3.21
C PHE A 211 16.35 13.82 4.51
N ALA A 212 15.27 13.23 4.98
CA ALA A 212 14.70 13.46 6.30
C ALA A 212 15.10 12.34 7.26
N LEU A 213 15.07 12.65 8.56
CA LEU A 213 15.31 11.71 9.64
C LEU A 213 14.16 11.74 10.63
N SER A 214 13.84 10.60 11.20
CA SER A 214 13.08 10.49 12.43
C SER A 214 13.68 9.42 13.34
N VAL A 215 13.40 9.53 14.62
CA VAL A 215 13.91 8.63 15.66
C VAL A 215 12.77 8.18 16.54
N VAL A 216 12.69 6.91 16.89
CA VAL A 216 11.87 6.44 18.01
C VAL A 216 12.80 6.12 19.16
N SER A 217 12.70 6.84 20.27
CA SER A 217 13.42 6.51 21.49
C SER A 217 12.58 5.54 22.32
N THR A 218 13.21 4.56 22.96
CA THR A 218 12.51 3.54 23.75
C THR A 218 13.35 3.01 24.90
N ASP A 219 12.67 2.50 25.93
CA ASP A 219 13.26 1.70 27.00
C ASP A 219 13.48 0.23 26.59
N TRP A 220 12.88 -0.21 25.48
CA TRP A 220 13.02 -1.58 24.99
C TRP A 220 14.45 -1.86 24.54
N GLU A 221 15.03 -2.96 25.05
CA GLU A 221 16.39 -3.34 24.72
C GLU A 221 16.52 -3.78 23.24
N LEU A 222 17.36 -3.07 22.49
CA LEU A 222 17.65 -3.33 21.09
C LEU A 222 19.13 -3.65 20.90
N ALA A 223 19.46 -4.43 19.87
CA ALA A 223 20.83 -4.58 19.37
C ALA A 223 21.19 -3.36 18.49
N PRO A 224 22.06 -2.45 18.96
CA PRO A 224 22.42 -1.27 18.18
C PRO A 224 23.35 -1.64 17.01
N ASP A 225 23.14 -1.00 15.87
CA ASP A 225 24.09 -0.96 14.77
C ASP A 225 25.34 -0.18 15.16
N ARG A 226 26.43 -0.46 14.44
CA ARG A 226 27.73 0.18 14.66
C ARG A 226 27.86 1.42 13.77
N PRO A 227 28.39 2.56 14.28
CA PRO A 227 28.63 3.74 13.46
C PRO A 227 29.49 3.45 12.23
N LEU A 228 29.35 4.27 11.18
CA LEU A 228 30.15 4.12 9.96
C LEU A 228 31.61 4.52 10.22
N ALA A 229 32.54 3.72 9.71
CA ALA A 229 33.96 4.07 9.73
C ALA A 229 34.29 5.02 8.56
N ARG A 230 35.38 5.80 8.68
CA ARG A 230 35.90 6.60 7.56
C ARG A 230 36.21 5.70 6.36
N ARG A 231 35.73 6.10 5.18
CA ARG A 231 35.81 5.27 3.97
C ARG A 231 36.92 5.78 3.05
N GLY A 232 38.01 5.02 2.97
CA GLY A 232 39.05 5.22 1.96
C GLY A 232 38.61 4.76 0.55
N PRO A 233 39.44 5.01 -0.50
CA PRO A 233 39.09 4.68 -1.89
C PRO A 233 38.76 3.20 -2.13
N LEU A 234 39.55 2.29 -1.53
CA LEU A 234 39.33 0.84 -1.68
C LEU A 234 38.00 0.39 -1.05
N ALA A 235 37.66 0.92 0.12
CA ALA A 235 36.39 0.63 0.79
C ALA A 235 35.20 1.19 -0.01
N ALA A 236 35.36 2.37 -0.64
CA ALA A 236 34.35 2.93 -1.54
C ALA A 236 34.12 2.03 -2.76
N LEU A 237 35.18 1.51 -3.39
CA LEU A 237 35.09 0.58 -4.52
C LEU A 237 34.42 -0.76 -4.16
N ARG A 238 34.49 -1.19 -2.90
CA ARG A 238 33.81 -2.40 -2.41
C ARG A 238 32.36 -2.16 -1.97
N SER A 239 31.96 -0.89 -1.76
CA SER A 239 30.63 -0.50 -1.26
C SER A 239 29.88 0.40 -2.24
N THR A 240 29.96 1.72 -2.06
CA THR A 240 29.17 2.74 -2.79
C THR A 240 29.59 2.99 -4.24
N GLY A 241 30.75 2.50 -4.66
CA GLY A 241 31.26 2.62 -6.04
C GLY A 241 31.43 1.29 -6.76
N GLY A 242 31.15 0.17 -6.08
CA GLY A 242 31.44 -1.16 -6.62
C GLY A 242 30.40 -1.68 -7.61
N PRO A 243 30.79 -2.61 -8.50
CA PRO A 243 29.86 -3.23 -9.46
C PRO A 243 28.69 -3.94 -8.77
N GLY A 244 28.91 -4.46 -7.56
CA GLY A 244 27.85 -5.07 -6.75
C GLY A 244 26.74 -4.08 -6.36
N TRP A 245 27.07 -2.83 -6.05
CA TRP A 245 26.06 -1.77 -5.82
C TRP A 245 25.46 -1.30 -7.14
N LEU A 246 26.29 -1.00 -8.14
CA LEU A 246 25.83 -0.47 -9.43
C LEU A 246 24.77 -1.36 -10.11
N LEU A 247 24.92 -2.68 -10.00
CA LEU A 247 24.01 -3.67 -10.59
C LEU A 247 22.96 -4.24 -9.61
N GLY A 248 23.00 -3.87 -8.33
CA GLY A 248 22.07 -4.37 -7.32
C GLY A 248 22.27 -5.84 -6.93
N ARG A 249 23.54 -6.32 -6.88
CA ARG A 249 23.88 -7.70 -6.51
C ARG A 249 23.28 -8.04 -5.14
N GLY A 250 22.63 -9.19 -5.03
CA GLY A 250 21.97 -9.64 -3.79
C GLY A 250 20.52 -9.16 -3.65
N GLY A 251 19.93 -8.61 -4.72
CA GLY A 251 18.55 -8.14 -4.72
C GLY A 251 18.35 -6.74 -4.15
N THR A 252 19.42 -5.94 -4.06
CA THR A 252 19.34 -4.55 -3.61
C THR A 252 18.91 -3.63 -4.74
N ARG A 253 18.53 -2.39 -4.40
CA ARG A 253 18.46 -1.29 -5.35
C ARG A 253 19.79 -1.18 -6.10
N ALA A 254 19.71 -0.82 -7.38
CA ALA A 254 20.88 -0.63 -8.22
C ALA A 254 21.35 0.82 -8.15
N GLY A 255 22.67 1.04 -8.08
CA GLY A 255 23.26 2.38 -8.17
C GLY A 255 23.07 3.04 -9.53
N ILE A 256 22.84 2.25 -10.59
CA ILE A 256 22.47 2.77 -11.91
C ILE A 256 20.97 3.12 -11.91
N GLY A 257 20.64 4.40 -11.78
CA GLY A 257 19.24 4.86 -11.66
C GLY A 257 18.32 4.43 -12.81
N ARG A 258 18.86 4.26 -14.03
CA ARG A 258 18.08 3.74 -15.18
C ARG A 258 17.51 2.34 -14.92
N LEU A 259 18.21 1.51 -14.15
CA LEU A 259 17.71 0.20 -13.72
C LEU A 259 16.58 0.31 -12.71
N ASN A 260 16.42 1.41 -11.97
CA ASN A 260 15.29 1.56 -11.04
C ASN A 260 14.07 2.23 -11.69
N GLY A 261 14.25 2.84 -12.87
CA GLY A 261 13.23 3.67 -13.55
C GLY A 261 13.46 5.17 -13.37
N ASP A 262 14.56 5.58 -12.73
CA ASP A 262 14.79 6.96 -12.25
C ASP A 262 14.93 8.00 -13.37
N HIS A 263 15.06 7.56 -14.63
CA HIS A 263 15.18 8.39 -15.83
C HIS A 263 13.84 8.86 -16.41
N ARG A 264 12.72 8.31 -15.94
CA ARG A 264 11.38 8.60 -16.48
C ARG A 264 10.82 9.87 -15.85
N PRO A 265 10.12 10.76 -16.54
CA PRO A 265 9.37 11.86 -15.90
C PRO A 265 8.47 11.36 -14.77
N LEU A 266 8.23 12.18 -13.75
CA LEU A 266 7.49 11.74 -12.56
C LEU A 266 6.05 11.34 -12.88
N HIS A 267 5.33 12.13 -13.70
CA HIS A 267 3.96 11.85 -14.14
C HIS A 267 3.79 10.50 -14.87
N MET A 268 4.87 9.92 -15.42
CA MET A 268 4.84 8.61 -16.08
C MET A 268 4.99 7.42 -15.11
N GLY A 269 5.24 7.69 -13.82
CA GLY A 269 5.44 6.66 -12.80
C GLY A 269 6.66 5.75 -13.04
N ARG A 270 6.83 4.78 -12.14
CA ARG A 270 7.93 3.79 -12.23
C ARG A 270 7.65 2.71 -13.28
N TYR A 271 6.40 2.31 -13.41
CA TYR A 271 5.97 1.22 -14.27
C TYR A 271 5.60 1.73 -15.67
N PRO A 272 6.03 1.04 -16.74
CA PRO A 272 5.84 1.52 -18.11
C PRO A 272 4.42 1.25 -18.64
N MET A 273 3.40 1.83 -18.00
CA MET A 273 1.99 1.73 -18.39
C MET A 273 1.72 2.24 -19.81
N GLU A 274 2.57 3.14 -20.34
CA GLU A 274 2.50 3.64 -21.71
C GLU A 274 2.75 2.55 -22.77
N ARG A 275 3.31 1.40 -22.38
CA ARG A 275 3.58 0.25 -23.29
C ARG A 275 2.41 -0.73 -23.37
N ILE A 276 1.41 -0.58 -22.52
CA ILE A 276 0.22 -1.42 -22.52
C ILE A 276 -0.77 -0.89 -23.56
N LYS A 277 -1.41 -1.79 -24.30
CA LYS A 277 -2.39 -1.41 -25.32
C LYS A 277 -3.56 -0.70 -24.64
N ARG A 278 -3.94 0.46 -25.19
CA ARG A 278 -5.10 1.23 -24.77
C ARG A 278 -6.29 0.90 -25.67
N VAL A 279 -7.48 0.86 -25.08
CA VAL A 279 -8.76 0.61 -25.74
C VAL A 279 -9.79 1.59 -25.21
N ASP A 280 -10.79 1.94 -26.01
CA ASP A 280 -11.77 2.97 -25.65
C ASP A 280 -12.88 2.43 -24.73
N GLU A 281 -13.11 1.12 -24.77
CA GLU A 281 -14.06 0.39 -23.93
C GLU A 281 -13.32 -0.67 -23.10
N PRO A 282 -13.79 -1.00 -21.87
CA PRO A 282 -13.21 -2.05 -21.07
C PRO A 282 -13.31 -3.43 -21.77
N THR A 283 -12.39 -4.32 -21.44
CA THR A 283 -12.32 -5.69 -21.98
C THR A 283 -13.45 -6.63 -21.50
N THR A 284 -14.36 -6.11 -20.68
CA THR A 284 -15.54 -6.79 -20.14
C THR A 284 -16.75 -5.90 -20.36
N LEU A 285 -17.86 -6.48 -20.81
CA LEU A 285 -19.09 -5.75 -21.10
C LEU A 285 -19.63 -5.02 -19.85
N ILE A 286 -19.96 -3.74 -20.00
CA ILE A 286 -20.73 -2.96 -19.03
C ILE A 286 -21.90 -2.35 -19.79
N ILE A 287 -23.12 -2.70 -19.42
CA ILE A 287 -24.34 -2.09 -19.95
C ILE A 287 -24.75 -1.01 -18.94
N GLU A 288 -24.26 0.21 -19.11
CA GLU A 288 -24.32 1.25 -18.07
C GLU A 288 -25.74 1.49 -17.53
N ASP A 289 -26.75 1.52 -18.40
CA ASP A 289 -28.16 1.72 -18.03
C ASP A 289 -28.76 0.55 -17.22
N GLU A 290 -28.08 -0.60 -17.17
CA GLU A 290 -28.48 -1.78 -16.39
C GLU A 290 -27.65 -1.93 -15.11
N VAL A 291 -26.71 -1.02 -14.81
CA VAL A 291 -25.90 -1.06 -13.58
C VAL A 291 -26.54 -0.20 -12.48
N PRO A 292 -27.19 -0.81 -11.47
CA PRO A 292 -27.77 -0.06 -10.36
C PRO A 292 -26.69 0.50 -9.44
N ARG A 293 -26.95 1.70 -8.91
CA ARG A 293 -26.25 2.19 -7.73
C ARG A 293 -26.67 1.35 -6.52
N VAL A 294 -25.71 0.92 -5.72
CA VAL A 294 -25.93 0.14 -4.50
C VAL A 294 -25.59 0.97 -3.27
N PRO A 295 -26.18 0.73 -2.09
CA PRO A 295 -25.79 1.46 -0.88
C PRO A 295 -24.50 0.91 -0.28
N VAL A 296 -23.76 1.71 0.51
CA VAL A 296 -22.62 1.21 1.31
C VAL A 296 -23.06 0.01 2.18
N ARG A 297 -24.27 0.08 2.74
CA ARG A 297 -24.95 -0.96 3.52
C ARG A 297 -24.96 -2.36 2.88
N ALA A 298 -24.84 -2.45 1.55
CA ALA A 298 -24.80 -3.71 0.82
C ALA A 298 -23.46 -4.46 0.92
N GLY A 299 -22.37 -3.78 1.26
CA GLY A 299 -21.05 -4.39 1.37
C GLY A 299 -21.00 -5.45 2.48
N GLY A 300 -20.23 -6.52 2.29
CA GLY A 300 -20.18 -7.63 3.24
C GLY A 300 -19.83 -7.21 4.69
N PHE A 301 -18.92 -6.26 4.87
CA PHE A 301 -18.57 -5.75 6.20
C PHE A 301 -19.68 -4.89 6.82
N PRO A 302 -20.25 -3.88 6.13
CA PRO A 302 -21.48 -3.21 6.59
C PRO A 302 -22.61 -4.19 6.94
N ARG A 303 -22.83 -5.23 6.14
CA ARG A 303 -23.82 -6.28 6.45
C ARG A 303 -23.53 -6.99 7.78
N ALA A 304 -22.27 -7.37 8.02
CA ALA A 304 -21.87 -7.95 9.30
C ALA A 304 -22.04 -6.97 10.48
N ALA A 305 -21.69 -5.69 10.28
CA ALA A 305 -21.83 -4.63 11.27
C ALA A 305 -23.30 -4.32 11.65
N ASN A 306 -24.24 -4.62 10.75
CA ASN A 306 -25.68 -4.52 10.99
C ASN A 306 -26.32 -5.85 11.44
N GLY A 307 -25.53 -6.90 11.65
CA GLY A 307 -26.01 -8.18 12.20
C GLY A 307 -26.55 -9.19 11.18
N ASP A 308 -26.48 -8.91 9.87
CA ASP A 308 -27.05 -9.76 8.80
C ASP A 308 -26.48 -11.19 8.78
N MET A 309 -25.26 -11.36 9.30
CA MET A 309 -24.54 -12.63 9.33
C MET A 309 -24.61 -13.33 10.70
N GLY A 310 -25.27 -12.72 11.68
CA GLY A 310 -25.45 -13.23 13.05
C GLY A 310 -24.43 -12.71 14.07
N PRO A 311 -24.64 -12.99 15.38
CA PRO A 311 -23.93 -12.36 16.49
C PRO A 311 -22.42 -12.53 16.47
N LYS A 312 -21.93 -13.70 16.01
CA LYS A 312 -20.49 -13.95 15.86
C LYS A 312 -19.83 -12.91 14.95
N PHE A 313 -20.38 -12.68 13.77
CA PHE A 313 -19.77 -11.79 12.80
C PHE A 313 -19.99 -10.31 13.13
N LEU A 314 -21.05 -10.00 13.88
CA LEU A 314 -21.26 -8.67 14.48
C LEU A 314 -20.15 -8.30 15.49
N ALA A 315 -19.65 -9.29 16.23
CA ALA A 315 -18.48 -9.09 17.09
C ALA A 315 -17.17 -9.05 16.27
N ASP A 316 -16.97 -10.01 15.37
CA ASP A 316 -15.73 -10.15 14.60
C ASP A 316 -15.41 -8.93 13.72
N VAL A 317 -16.42 -8.30 13.11
CA VAL A 317 -16.23 -7.14 12.20
C VAL A 317 -15.58 -5.94 12.88
N LYS A 318 -15.67 -5.84 14.21
CA LYS A 318 -15.06 -4.75 14.99
C LYS A 318 -13.53 -4.87 15.08
N VAL A 319 -12.98 -6.07 14.90
CA VAL A 319 -11.56 -6.35 15.19
C VAL A 319 -10.81 -7.10 14.10
N PHE A 320 -11.50 -7.77 13.16
CA PHE A 320 -10.90 -8.77 12.26
C PHE A 320 -9.66 -8.29 11.47
N ALA A 321 -9.62 -7.00 11.11
CA ALA A 321 -8.60 -6.41 10.27
C ALA A 321 -7.40 -5.83 11.06
N TRP A 322 -7.50 -5.74 12.38
CA TRP A 322 -6.47 -5.18 13.25
C TRP A 322 -6.14 -6.06 14.46
N LYS A 323 -6.24 -7.38 14.31
CA LYS A 323 -5.90 -8.35 15.37
C LYS A 323 -4.41 -8.34 15.77
N THR A 324 -3.55 -7.54 15.16
CA THR A 324 -2.12 -7.50 15.49
C THR A 324 -1.69 -6.10 15.91
N PRO A 325 -0.71 -5.96 16.81
CA PRO A 325 -0.21 -4.65 17.24
C PRO A 325 0.24 -3.75 16.10
N GLN A 326 0.80 -4.31 15.02
CA GLN A 326 1.17 -3.54 13.82
C GLN A 326 -0.07 -2.95 13.14
N ALA A 327 -1.12 -3.76 12.93
CA ALA A 327 -2.32 -3.30 12.26
C ALA A 327 -3.09 -2.26 13.11
N GLN A 328 -3.05 -2.37 14.44
CA GLN A 328 -3.61 -1.36 15.35
C GLN A 328 -2.94 0.00 15.19
N ALA A 329 -1.60 0.02 15.10
CA ALA A 329 -0.84 1.25 14.88
C ALA A 329 -1.23 1.96 13.56
N TYR A 330 -1.64 1.20 12.53
CA TYR A 330 -2.07 1.77 11.25
C TYR A 330 -3.52 2.27 11.30
N VAL A 331 -4.44 1.51 11.91
CA VAL A 331 -5.87 1.87 11.99
C VAL A 331 -6.06 3.17 12.76
N HIS A 332 -5.31 3.39 13.85
CA HIS A 332 -5.36 4.65 14.59
C HIS A 332 -5.10 5.86 13.68
N GLN A 333 -4.11 5.77 12.78
CA GLN A 333 -3.81 6.84 11.83
C GLN A 333 -4.91 6.99 10.78
N ILE A 334 -5.47 5.90 10.29
CA ILE A 334 -6.57 5.93 9.32
C ILE A 334 -7.75 6.71 9.91
N ASP A 335 -8.17 6.38 11.12
CA ASP A 335 -9.33 6.98 11.77
C ASP A 335 -9.10 8.47 12.03
N ALA A 336 -7.88 8.85 12.44
CA ALA A 336 -7.50 10.24 12.67
C ALA A 336 -7.53 11.11 11.39
N MET A 337 -7.43 10.51 10.19
CA MET A 337 -7.47 11.22 8.91
C MET A 337 -8.87 11.36 8.30
N VAL A 338 -9.87 10.58 8.76
CA VAL A 338 -11.24 10.61 8.21
C VAL A 338 -11.88 12.01 8.26
N PRO A 339 -11.78 12.79 9.35
CA PRO A 339 -12.40 14.12 9.42
C PRO A 339 -11.91 15.12 8.36
N PHE A 340 -10.77 14.84 7.72
CA PHE A 340 -10.09 15.76 6.79
C PHE A 340 -10.21 15.33 5.32
N GLN A 341 -11.05 14.34 5.01
CA GLN A 341 -11.25 13.88 3.63
C GLN A 341 -11.80 14.96 2.71
N ASP A 342 -12.58 15.88 3.27
CA ASP A 342 -13.25 16.99 2.59
C ASP A 342 -12.92 18.32 3.27
N GLY A 343 -13.33 19.45 2.70
CA GLY A 343 -13.11 20.75 3.32
C GLY A 343 -13.52 21.94 2.46
N GLU A 344 -13.16 23.14 2.90
CA GLU A 344 -13.47 24.38 2.21
C GLU A 344 -12.74 24.48 0.86
N VAL A 345 -13.43 25.05 -0.14
CA VAL A 345 -12.91 25.29 -1.49
C VAL A 345 -12.64 26.77 -1.64
N THR A 346 -11.45 27.12 -2.11
CA THR A 346 -11.09 28.51 -2.41
C THR A 346 -12.02 29.07 -3.50
N ALA A 347 -12.52 30.30 -3.30
CA ALA A 347 -13.43 30.91 -4.26
C ALA A 347 -12.70 31.27 -5.57
N GLY A 348 -13.20 30.72 -6.68
CA GLY A 348 -12.65 30.94 -8.02
C GLY A 348 -11.51 29.98 -8.35
N ALA A 349 -11.49 29.49 -9.59
CA ALA A 349 -10.45 28.59 -10.06
C ALA A 349 -9.11 29.34 -10.25
N GLU A 350 -8.03 28.74 -9.76
CA GLU A 350 -6.68 29.29 -9.89
C GLU A 350 -6.28 29.45 -11.37
N PRO A 351 -5.84 30.65 -11.82
CA PRO A 351 -5.42 30.88 -13.19
C PRO A 351 -4.41 29.85 -13.72
N GLY A 352 -4.58 29.44 -14.97
CA GLY A 352 -3.72 28.45 -15.62
C GLY A 352 -3.98 26.99 -15.22
N SER A 353 -5.08 26.70 -14.51
CA SER A 353 -5.52 25.35 -14.14
C SER A 353 -6.63 24.81 -15.05
N THR A 354 -6.71 25.31 -16.29
CA THR A 354 -7.77 24.99 -17.26
C THR A 354 -7.37 23.96 -18.33
N ASP A 355 -6.08 23.62 -18.44
CA ASP A 355 -5.60 22.60 -19.39
C ASP A 355 -5.79 21.19 -18.80
N PRO A 356 -6.76 20.40 -19.29
CA PRO A 356 -7.08 19.10 -18.73
C PRO A 356 -5.97 18.07 -18.89
N GLY A 357 -5.15 18.16 -19.95
CA GLY A 357 -4.02 17.25 -20.16
C GLY A 357 -2.91 17.52 -19.16
N ARG A 358 -2.54 18.79 -19.00
CA ARG A 358 -1.52 19.20 -18.04
C ARG A 358 -1.93 18.93 -16.59
N ASN A 359 -3.21 19.14 -16.26
CA ASN A 359 -3.75 18.83 -14.93
C ASN A 359 -3.68 17.32 -14.63
N ALA A 360 -4.06 16.48 -15.59
CA ALA A 360 -3.97 15.02 -15.43
C ALA A 360 -2.53 14.55 -15.13
N ASP A 361 -1.55 15.09 -15.86
CA ASP A 361 -0.14 14.75 -15.64
C ASP A 361 0.40 15.32 -14.32
N ALA A 362 -0.02 16.53 -13.93
CA ALA A 362 0.35 17.15 -12.66
C ALA A 362 -0.21 16.36 -11.44
N LEU A 363 -1.47 15.91 -11.51
CA LEU A 363 -2.08 15.04 -10.51
C LEU A 363 -1.32 13.73 -10.36
N LYS A 364 -0.98 13.09 -11.47
CA LYS A 364 -0.16 11.87 -11.48
C LYS A 364 1.21 12.14 -10.86
N ALA A 365 1.90 13.21 -11.28
CA ALA A 365 3.20 13.57 -10.73
C ALA A 365 3.15 13.80 -9.21
N LEU A 366 2.14 14.51 -8.72
CA LEU A 366 1.96 14.75 -7.28
C LEU A 366 1.68 13.45 -6.52
N ALA A 367 0.83 12.56 -7.06
CA ALA A 367 0.60 11.24 -6.47
C ALA A 367 1.90 10.42 -6.36
N TYR A 368 2.74 10.41 -7.40
CA TYR A 368 4.03 9.73 -7.37
C TYR A 368 5.05 10.41 -6.44
N HIS A 369 5.01 11.74 -6.33
CA HIS A 369 5.84 12.51 -5.40
C HIS A 369 5.56 12.11 -3.95
N LEU A 370 4.29 11.97 -3.60
CA LEU A 370 3.82 11.60 -2.26
C LEU A 370 3.95 10.07 -1.98
N GLY A 371 4.32 9.28 -2.98
CA GLY A 371 4.65 7.86 -2.82
C GLY A 371 3.59 6.86 -3.32
N GLY A 372 2.65 7.28 -4.17
CA GLY A 372 1.77 6.36 -4.89
C GLY A 372 2.54 5.50 -5.89
N ASP A 373 2.14 4.23 -6.09
CA ASP A 373 2.85 3.31 -7.00
C ASP A 373 2.41 3.46 -8.45
N MET A 374 1.11 3.71 -8.65
CA MET A 374 0.47 3.95 -9.95
C MET A 374 -0.68 4.94 -9.77
N ALA A 375 -0.87 5.81 -10.76
CA ALA A 375 -1.94 6.79 -10.77
C ALA A 375 -2.56 6.89 -12.16
N GLY A 376 -3.88 7.05 -12.20
CA GLY A 376 -4.65 7.26 -13.42
C GLY A 376 -5.85 8.17 -13.12
N VAL A 377 -6.35 8.87 -14.12
CA VAL A 377 -7.52 9.75 -14.01
C VAL A 377 -8.65 9.23 -14.88
N CYS A 378 -9.89 9.40 -14.44
CA CYS A 378 -11.07 9.00 -15.22
C CYS A 378 -12.27 9.90 -14.92
N ARG A 379 -13.31 9.80 -15.75
CA ARG A 379 -14.64 10.28 -15.36
C ARG A 379 -15.23 9.35 -14.31
N VAL A 380 -16.05 9.88 -13.42
CA VAL A 380 -16.80 9.08 -12.44
C VAL A 380 -18.13 8.66 -13.07
N PRO A 381 -18.30 7.39 -13.50
CA PRO A 381 -19.57 6.96 -14.05
C PRO A 381 -20.63 6.92 -12.95
N MET A 382 -21.90 7.01 -13.33
CA MET A 382 -22.98 7.18 -12.34
C MET A 382 -23.09 5.99 -11.38
N TYR A 383 -22.94 4.79 -11.90
CA TYR A 383 -22.97 3.56 -11.11
C TYR A 383 -21.74 3.38 -10.19
N ALA A 384 -20.69 4.20 -10.31
CA ALA A 384 -19.60 4.19 -9.35
C ALA A 384 -19.96 4.89 -8.03
N TRP A 385 -20.96 5.77 -8.02
CA TRP A 385 -21.45 6.37 -6.77
C TRP A 385 -22.32 5.38 -6.01
N TYR A 386 -22.07 5.20 -4.71
CA TYR A 386 -23.02 4.52 -3.83
C TYR A 386 -24.38 5.26 -3.87
N SER A 387 -25.48 4.58 -3.61
CA SER A 387 -26.80 5.22 -3.48
C SER A 387 -26.97 5.91 -2.13
N HIS A 388 -26.43 5.30 -1.07
CA HIS A 388 -26.51 5.80 0.29
C HIS A 388 -25.18 5.57 1.02
N ARG A 389 -24.84 6.49 1.94
CA ARG A 389 -23.70 6.41 2.86
C ARG A 389 -23.93 5.33 3.91
N ASN A 390 -22.93 5.11 4.77
CA ASN A 390 -23.02 4.13 5.85
C ASN A 390 -24.07 4.49 6.93
N ASP A 391 -24.39 5.77 7.09
CA ASP A 391 -25.43 6.28 7.99
C ASP A 391 -26.84 6.28 7.36
N GLY A 392 -26.97 5.81 6.12
CA GLY A 392 -28.24 5.76 5.39
C GLY A 392 -28.63 7.05 4.67
N SER A 393 -27.84 8.12 4.77
CA SER A 393 -28.08 9.34 3.99
C SER A 393 -27.84 9.10 2.50
N VAL A 394 -28.62 9.78 1.66
CA VAL A 394 -28.50 9.68 0.19
C VAL A 394 -27.19 10.31 -0.25
N VAL A 395 -26.49 9.65 -1.17
CA VAL A 395 -25.34 10.23 -1.86
C VAL A 395 -25.85 10.89 -3.13
N GLU A 396 -25.75 12.21 -3.24
CA GLU A 396 -25.92 12.86 -4.55
C GLU A 396 -24.54 12.95 -5.22
N PRO A 397 -24.35 12.44 -6.45
CA PRO A 397 -23.10 12.57 -7.18
C PRO A 397 -22.67 14.04 -7.33
N TYR A 398 -21.52 14.39 -6.76
CA TYR A 398 -21.10 15.80 -6.64
C TYR A 398 -19.81 16.15 -7.40
N HIS A 399 -19.14 15.16 -8.02
CA HIS A 399 -17.92 15.40 -8.81
C HIS A 399 -17.94 14.62 -10.13
N SER A 400 -17.29 15.18 -11.14
CA SER A 400 -17.25 14.59 -12.49
C SER A 400 -16.01 13.73 -12.77
N ASN A 401 -14.88 14.01 -12.10
CA ASN A 401 -13.61 13.35 -12.35
C ASN A 401 -13.08 12.65 -11.09
N ALA A 402 -12.23 11.64 -11.29
CA ALA A 402 -11.51 10.96 -10.23
C ALA A 402 -10.03 10.76 -10.59
N LEU A 403 -9.16 11.02 -9.63
CA LEU A 403 -7.81 10.49 -9.57
C LEU A 403 -7.85 9.18 -8.78
N VAL A 404 -7.31 8.11 -9.36
CA VAL A 404 -7.20 6.79 -8.73
C VAL A 404 -5.73 6.48 -8.51
N ILE A 405 -5.36 6.14 -7.27
CA ILE A 405 -3.98 5.82 -6.89
C ILE A 405 -3.94 4.39 -6.36
N LEU A 406 -3.00 3.59 -6.87
CA LEU A 406 -2.73 2.24 -6.39
C LEU A 406 -1.52 2.25 -5.45
N LEU A 407 -1.64 1.50 -4.35
CA LEU A 407 -0.61 1.30 -3.34
C LEU A 407 -0.30 -0.21 -3.27
N ASP A 408 0.95 -0.58 -3.55
CA ASP A 408 1.42 -1.97 -3.53
C ASP A 408 1.35 -2.54 -2.10
N GLN A 409 0.77 -3.73 -1.94
CA GLN A 409 0.69 -4.44 -0.66
C GLN A 409 1.99 -5.19 -0.26
N GLY A 410 3.06 -5.05 -1.04
CA GLY A 410 4.41 -5.46 -0.67
C GLY A 410 4.66 -6.91 -1.02
N TYR A 411 5.40 -7.12 -2.11
CA TYR A 411 5.73 -8.46 -2.62
C TYR A 411 6.50 -9.29 -1.59
N GLU A 412 7.53 -8.68 -1.00
CA GLU A 412 8.46 -9.28 -0.06
C GLU A 412 7.72 -9.89 1.14
N THR A 413 6.87 -9.11 1.81
CA THR A 413 6.08 -9.60 2.95
C THR A 413 5.07 -10.67 2.51
N MET A 414 4.43 -10.51 1.35
CA MET A 414 3.47 -11.48 0.83
C MET A 414 4.10 -12.83 0.49
N GLU A 415 5.38 -12.85 0.08
CA GLU A 415 6.15 -14.08 -0.15
C GLU A 415 6.35 -14.88 1.15
N GLY A 416 6.57 -14.21 2.28
CA GLY A 416 6.69 -14.88 3.58
C GLY A 416 5.37 -15.36 4.16
N ALA A 417 4.24 -14.84 3.67
CA ALA A 417 2.94 -15.05 4.28
C ALA A 417 2.21 -16.27 3.69
N SER A 418 1.29 -16.86 4.44
CA SER A 418 0.27 -17.78 3.91
C SER A 418 -0.78 -17.03 3.05
N GLY A 419 -0.88 -15.71 3.24
CA GLY A 419 -1.89 -14.84 2.67
C GLY A 419 -3.15 -14.71 3.53
N ASP A 420 -3.26 -15.49 4.61
CA ASP A 420 -4.37 -15.51 5.57
C ASP A 420 -3.89 -15.75 7.01
N ASP A 421 -2.63 -15.41 7.28
CA ASP A 421 -2.00 -15.45 8.61
C ASP A 421 -2.09 -14.08 9.29
N TRP A 422 -1.25 -13.85 10.31
CA TRP A 422 -1.28 -12.66 11.17
C TRP A 422 -0.85 -11.37 10.48
N VAL A 423 -0.11 -11.41 9.35
CA VAL A 423 0.32 -10.16 8.67
C VAL A 423 -0.69 -9.66 7.63
N SER A 424 -1.66 -10.48 7.22
CA SER A 424 -2.61 -10.13 6.15
C SER A 424 -3.40 -8.84 6.45
N GLY A 425 -3.84 -8.64 7.71
CA GLY A 425 -4.50 -7.41 8.15
C GLY A 425 -3.58 -6.19 8.00
N ALA A 426 -2.36 -6.30 8.51
CA ALA A 426 -1.34 -5.26 8.43
C ALA A 426 -0.96 -4.89 6.98
N GLN A 427 -0.87 -5.87 6.06
CA GLN A 427 -0.63 -5.59 4.63
C GLN A 427 -1.72 -4.72 4.02
N SER A 428 -2.99 -5.01 4.34
CA SER A 428 -4.11 -4.17 3.88
C SER A 428 -4.06 -2.79 4.52
N MET A 429 -3.93 -2.72 5.85
CA MET A 429 -4.03 -1.47 6.60
C MET A 429 -2.90 -0.48 6.29
N ARG A 430 -1.67 -0.94 6.05
CA ARG A 430 -0.60 0.01 5.69
C ARG A 430 -0.89 0.71 4.35
N ALA A 431 -1.42 -0.02 3.37
CA ALA A 431 -1.67 0.50 2.03
C ALA A 431 -2.88 1.46 2.05
N TYR A 432 -3.87 1.17 2.91
CA TYR A 432 -4.99 2.09 3.16
C TYR A 432 -4.57 3.36 3.87
N MET A 433 -3.79 3.25 4.95
CA MET A 433 -3.27 4.39 5.71
C MET A 433 -2.42 5.30 4.81
N ARG A 434 -1.47 4.72 4.06
CA ARG A 434 -0.67 5.47 3.09
C ARG A 434 -1.54 6.16 2.05
N GLY A 435 -2.51 5.45 1.48
CA GLY A 435 -3.41 5.99 0.48
C GLY A 435 -4.21 7.18 1.02
N ALA A 436 -4.74 7.08 2.24
CA ALA A 436 -5.51 8.14 2.87
C ALA A 436 -4.72 9.44 3.04
N GLN A 437 -3.46 9.35 3.49
CA GLN A 437 -2.57 10.51 3.60
C GLN A 437 -2.34 11.16 2.22
N ILE A 438 -1.94 10.38 1.21
CA ILE A 438 -1.65 10.90 -0.13
C ILE A 438 -2.89 11.58 -0.72
N ALA A 439 -4.03 10.89 -0.67
CA ALA A 439 -5.27 11.38 -1.27
C ALA A 439 -5.80 12.63 -0.56
N GLY A 440 -5.66 12.72 0.76
CA GLY A 440 -6.10 13.89 1.50
C GLY A 440 -5.22 15.14 1.26
N ILE A 441 -3.90 14.99 1.14
CA ILE A 441 -3.00 16.07 0.71
C ILE A 441 -3.38 16.58 -0.69
N ILE A 442 -3.61 15.66 -1.63
CA ILE A 442 -4.02 16.02 -2.99
C ILE A 442 -5.38 16.72 -2.97
N ALA A 443 -6.37 16.20 -2.24
CA ALA A 443 -7.69 16.82 -2.14
C ALA A 443 -7.61 18.23 -1.55
N ALA A 444 -6.86 18.43 -0.46
CA ALA A 444 -6.61 19.74 0.12
C ALA A 444 -5.96 20.71 -0.87
N HIS A 445 -4.96 20.24 -1.62
CA HIS A 445 -4.33 21.04 -2.66
C HIS A 445 -5.31 21.43 -3.78
N LEU A 446 -6.14 20.50 -4.27
CA LEU A 446 -7.13 20.81 -5.30
C LEU A 446 -8.15 21.85 -4.85
N ARG A 447 -8.60 21.75 -3.59
CA ARG A 447 -9.49 22.75 -3.00
C ARG A 447 -8.83 24.13 -2.89
N SER A 448 -7.54 24.19 -2.58
CA SER A 448 -6.77 25.45 -2.59
C SER A 448 -6.66 26.10 -3.97
N LEU A 449 -6.76 25.29 -5.03
CA LEU A 449 -6.78 25.76 -6.43
C LEU A 449 -8.19 26.13 -6.90
N GLY A 450 -9.18 26.08 -6.01
CA GLY A 450 -10.58 26.41 -6.28
C GLY A 450 -11.39 25.30 -6.95
N PHE A 451 -10.93 24.04 -6.88
CA PHE A 451 -11.68 22.90 -7.36
C PHE A 451 -12.18 22.05 -6.20
N SER A 452 -13.48 21.82 -6.14
CA SER A 452 -14.05 20.88 -5.16
C SER A 452 -13.37 19.52 -5.30
N ALA A 453 -12.97 18.95 -4.16
CA ALA A 453 -12.26 17.67 -4.14
C ALA A 453 -12.40 16.97 -2.78
N ARG A 454 -12.61 15.65 -2.84
CA ARG A 454 -12.75 14.79 -1.65
C ARG A 454 -11.97 13.50 -1.82
N SER A 455 -11.27 13.08 -0.78
CA SER A 455 -10.63 11.76 -0.74
C SER A 455 -11.59 10.68 -0.25
N HIS A 456 -11.42 9.47 -0.78
CA HIS A 456 -12.24 8.29 -0.50
C HIS A 456 -11.34 7.14 -0.08
N THR A 457 -11.51 6.68 1.16
CA THR A 457 -10.62 5.72 1.82
C THR A 457 -11.36 4.42 2.15
N ASN A 458 -10.69 3.50 2.85
CA ASN A 458 -11.35 2.29 3.34
C ASN A 458 -12.36 2.54 4.47
N SER A 459 -12.21 3.64 5.22
CA SER A 459 -13.04 3.94 6.38
C SER A 459 -14.27 4.76 6.00
N ASP A 460 -14.14 5.69 5.04
CA ASP A 460 -15.27 6.47 4.53
C ASP A 460 -15.12 6.74 3.03
N SER A 461 -16.15 6.39 2.25
CA SER A 461 -16.18 6.51 0.79
C SER A 461 -17.61 6.53 0.25
N ASP A 462 -17.83 7.42 -0.72
CA ASP A 462 -19.09 7.55 -1.47
C ASP A 462 -19.03 6.87 -2.84
N VAL A 463 -17.88 6.28 -3.18
CA VAL A 463 -17.65 5.69 -4.50
C VAL A 463 -17.10 4.26 -4.40
N LEU A 464 -17.50 3.42 -5.34
CA LEU A 464 -16.93 2.11 -5.60
C LEU A 464 -15.59 2.27 -6.31
N HIS A 465 -14.51 1.78 -5.71
CA HIS A 465 -13.18 1.95 -6.30
C HIS A 465 -12.94 1.04 -7.53
N ILE A 466 -13.52 -0.16 -7.56
CA ILE A 466 -13.32 -1.14 -8.64
C ILE A 466 -13.60 -0.55 -10.04
N PRO A 467 -14.77 0.05 -10.31
CA PRO A 467 -15.04 0.63 -11.63
C PRO A 467 -14.08 1.79 -11.94
N LEU A 468 -13.69 2.58 -10.94
CA LEU A 468 -12.75 3.70 -11.15
C LEU A 468 -11.34 3.21 -11.48
N VAL A 469 -10.86 2.13 -10.87
CA VAL A 469 -9.57 1.52 -11.23
C VAL A 469 -9.59 1.00 -12.69
N LEU A 470 -10.73 0.43 -13.12
CA LEU A 470 -10.93 -0.02 -14.50
C LEU A 470 -10.93 1.16 -15.48
N HIS A 471 -11.73 2.19 -15.20
CA HIS A 471 -11.87 3.39 -16.03
C HIS A 471 -10.61 4.27 -16.07
N ALA A 472 -9.81 4.29 -15.01
CA ALA A 472 -8.50 4.94 -15.00
C ALA A 472 -7.42 4.17 -15.79
N GLY A 473 -7.78 3.04 -16.41
CA GLY A 473 -6.85 2.24 -17.21
C GLY A 473 -5.70 1.65 -16.40
N LEU A 474 -5.97 1.28 -15.15
CA LEU A 474 -4.97 0.75 -14.22
C LEU A 474 -4.98 -0.78 -14.11
N GLY A 475 -5.90 -1.46 -14.79
CA GLY A 475 -5.97 -2.91 -14.84
C GLY A 475 -7.15 -3.43 -15.65
N GLU A 476 -7.30 -4.75 -15.68
CA GLU A 476 -8.47 -5.45 -16.22
C GLU A 476 -9.20 -6.23 -15.10
N LEU A 477 -10.50 -6.49 -15.24
CA LEU A 477 -11.22 -7.39 -14.33
C LEU A 477 -10.64 -8.81 -14.40
N SER A 478 -10.47 -9.44 -13.25
CA SER A 478 -9.79 -10.74 -13.11
C SER A 478 -10.73 -11.85 -12.61
N ARG A 479 -10.28 -13.11 -12.70
CA ARG A 479 -11.01 -14.25 -12.11
C ARG A 479 -11.24 -14.11 -10.60
N ILE A 480 -10.38 -13.40 -9.88
CA ILE A 480 -10.56 -13.14 -8.44
C ILE A 480 -11.92 -12.47 -8.18
N GLY A 481 -12.40 -11.70 -9.15
CA GLY A 481 -13.79 -11.26 -9.25
C GLY A 481 -13.95 -9.78 -9.03
N GLU A 482 -14.32 -9.38 -7.81
CA GLU A 482 -14.40 -7.96 -7.38
C GLU A 482 -13.00 -7.36 -7.17
N LEU A 483 -12.12 -7.53 -8.17
CA LEU A 483 -10.75 -7.08 -8.16
C LEU A 483 -10.26 -6.85 -9.60
N VAL A 484 -9.79 -5.63 -9.83
CA VAL A 484 -9.03 -5.27 -11.03
C VAL A 484 -7.57 -5.67 -10.83
N LEU A 485 -6.97 -6.32 -11.83
CA LEU A 485 -5.59 -6.78 -11.80
C LEU A 485 -4.73 -5.92 -12.71
N ASN A 486 -3.61 -5.43 -12.17
CA ASN A 486 -2.66 -4.61 -12.91
C ASN A 486 -1.58 -5.47 -13.59
N PRO A 487 -1.12 -5.14 -14.81
CA PRO A 487 -0.12 -5.94 -15.52
C PRO A 487 1.24 -6.07 -14.84
N PHE A 488 1.65 -5.15 -13.96
CA PHE A 488 3.00 -5.13 -13.38
C PHE A 488 3.08 -5.61 -11.93
N VAL A 489 2.08 -5.28 -11.11
CA VAL A 489 2.02 -5.71 -9.70
C VAL A 489 0.95 -6.79 -9.45
N GLY A 490 0.25 -7.20 -10.51
CA GLY A 490 -0.85 -8.15 -10.41
C GLY A 490 -1.99 -7.60 -9.56
N PRO A 491 -2.59 -8.44 -8.71
CA PRO A 491 -3.68 -8.04 -7.82
C PRO A 491 -3.20 -7.43 -6.49
N ARG A 492 -1.88 -7.25 -6.30
CA ARG A 492 -1.23 -6.94 -5.02
C ARG A 492 -1.29 -5.46 -4.67
N PHE A 493 -2.47 -4.83 -4.73
CA PHE A 493 -2.60 -3.42 -4.37
C PHE A 493 -3.87 -3.12 -3.58
N LYS A 494 -3.90 -1.94 -2.98
CA LYS A 494 -5.13 -1.24 -2.57
C LYS A 494 -5.26 0.02 -3.40
N SER A 495 -6.48 0.48 -3.58
CA SER A 495 -6.76 1.76 -4.24
C SER A 495 -7.27 2.78 -3.24
N VAL A 496 -6.89 4.04 -3.46
CA VAL A 496 -7.52 5.22 -2.89
C VAL A 496 -7.97 6.12 -4.04
N VAL A 497 -9.04 6.88 -3.83
CA VAL A 497 -9.62 7.74 -4.87
C VAL A 497 -9.72 9.18 -4.35
N VAL A 498 -9.47 10.15 -5.22
CA VAL A 498 -9.84 11.55 -5.02
C VAL A 498 -10.83 11.92 -6.11
N THR A 499 -12.08 12.24 -5.75
CA THR A 499 -13.03 12.82 -6.71
C THR A 499 -12.87 14.34 -6.74
N THR A 500 -13.07 14.96 -7.89
CA THR A 500 -12.90 16.42 -8.08
C THR A 500 -13.62 16.96 -9.31
N ASP A 501 -13.87 18.26 -9.32
CA ASP A 501 -14.31 19.02 -10.50
C ASP A 501 -13.16 19.63 -11.31
N MET A 502 -11.90 19.42 -10.91
CA MET A 502 -10.76 19.84 -11.73
C MET A 502 -10.88 19.20 -13.13
N PRO A 503 -10.79 19.99 -14.22
CA PRO A 503 -10.83 19.44 -15.56
C PRO A 503 -9.57 18.60 -15.79
N VAL A 504 -9.77 17.37 -16.24
CA VAL A 504 -8.70 16.42 -16.55
C VAL A 504 -9.01 15.68 -17.84
N THR A 505 -7.97 15.26 -18.57
CA THR A 505 -8.12 14.35 -19.71
C THR A 505 -8.13 12.92 -19.17
N PRO A 506 -9.24 12.17 -19.27
CA PRO A 506 -9.31 10.80 -18.77
C PRO A 506 -8.28 9.89 -19.44
N ASP A 507 -7.70 8.98 -18.65
CA ASP A 507 -6.99 7.84 -19.20
C ASP A 507 -7.96 6.91 -19.92
N ARG A 508 -7.42 6.13 -20.87
CA ARG A 508 -8.16 5.07 -21.55
C ARG A 508 -7.96 3.73 -20.87
N HIS A 509 -8.94 2.85 -20.99
CA HIS A 509 -8.85 1.46 -20.54
C HIS A 509 -7.65 0.73 -21.16
N ILE A 510 -7.28 -0.40 -20.57
CA ILE A 510 -6.17 -1.22 -21.04
C ILE A 510 -6.64 -2.62 -21.46
N ASP A 511 -5.89 -3.20 -22.40
CA ASP A 511 -6.00 -4.60 -22.80
C ASP A 511 -4.59 -5.20 -22.82
N PHE A 512 -4.29 -6.00 -21.81
CA PHE A 512 -3.07 -6.80 -21.73
C PHE A 512 -3.37 -8.30 -21.87
N GLY A 513 -4.57 -8.64 -22.33
CA GLY A 513 -5.02 -10.00 -22.59
C GLY A 513 -5.34 -10.80 -21.34
N LEU A 514 -5.71 -10.15 -20.23
CA LEU A 514 -6.01 -10.83 -18.98
C LEU A 514 -7.24 -11.74 -19.11
N GLN A 515 -8.26 -11.34 -19.86
CA GLN A 515 -9.48 -12.13 -20.03
C GLN A 515 -9.19 -13.56 -20.51
N ASP A 516 -8.29 -13.69 -21.50
CA ASP A 516 -7.86 -14.99 -22.04
C ASP A 516 -6.85 -15.71 -21.13
N PHE A 517 -6.04 -14.99 -20.35
CA PHE A 517 -5.20 -15.63 -19.34
C PHE A 517 -6.04 -16.24 -18.21
N CYS A 518 -6.97 -15.46 -17.64
CA CYS A 518 -7.85 -15.88 -16.55
C CYS A 518 -8.81 -17.00 -16.97
N SER A 519 -9.26 -17.06 -18.23
CA SER A 519 -10.05 -18.20 -18.72
C SER A 519 -9.26 -19.53 -18.72
N LYS A 520 -7.92 -19.46 -18.75
CA LYS A 520 -7.01 -20.62 -18.78
C LYS A 520 -6.34 -20.93 -17.43
N CYS A 521 -6.51 -20.07 -16.43
CA CYS A 521 -5.86 -20.17 -15.12
C CYS A 521 -6.91 -20.17 -13.99
N THR A 522 -6.85 -21.18 -13.12
CA THR A 522 -7.74 -21.34 -11.96
C THR A 522 -7.02 -21.24 -10.62
N LYS A 523 -5.74 -20.87 -10.59
CA LYS A 523 -4.90 -20.88 -9.39
C LYS A 523 -5.52 -20.13 -8.20
N CYS A 524 -6.04 -18.91 -8.42
CA CYS A 524 -6.70 -18.16 -7.34
C CYS A 524 -7.98 -18.84 -6.81
N ALA A 525 -8.72 -19.57 -7.64
CA ALA A 525 -9.90 -20.34 -7.25
C ALA A 525 -9.50 -21.57 -6.43
N ARG A 526 -8.50 -22.31 -6.92
CA ARG A 526 -7.90 -23.48 -6.27
C ARG A 526 -7.35 -23.16 -4.89
N GLU A 527 -6.66 -22.03 -4.76
CA GLU A 527 -5.99 -21.64 -3.51
C GLU A 527 -6.91 -20.88 -2.53
N CYS A 528 -8.18 -20.67 -2.86
CA CYS A 528 -9.14 -19.95 -2.02
C CYS A 528 -9.57 -20.82 -0.82
N PRO A 529 -9.27 -20.44 0.44
CA PRO A 529 -9.56 -21.29 1.61
C PRO A 529 -11.04 -21.59 1.86
N CYS A 530 -11.93 -20.78 1.27
CA CYS A 530 -13.39 -20.90 1.42
C CYS A 530 -14.10 -21.17 0.09
N ALA A 531 -13.36 -21.52 -0.97
CA ALA A 531 -13.91 -21.81 -2.30
C ALA A 531 -14.90 -20.74 -2.82
N ALA A 532 -14.60 -19.47 -2.56
CA ALA A 532 -15.44 -18.32 -2.93
C ALA A 532 -15.21 -17.83 -4.37
N ILE A 533 -14.04 -18.09 -4.95
CA ILE A 533 -13.69 -17.63 -6.29
C ILE A 533 -14.15 -18.67 -7.31
N PRO A 534 -14.86 -18.30 -8.40
CA PRO A 534 -15.42 -19.26 -9.33
C PRO A 534 -14.36 -19.96 -10.19
N PHE A 535 -14.49 -21.28 -10.34
CA PHE A 535 -13.76 -22.04 -11.36
C PHE A 535 -14.35 -21.86 -12.77
N GLY A 536 -15.64 -21.57 -12.86
CA GLY A 536 -16.41 -21.46 -14.11
C GLY A 536 -16.18 -20.15 -14.89
N ASP A 537 -17.06 -19.92 -15.86
CA ASP A 537 -17.02 -18.77 -16.76
C ASP A 537 -17.58 -17.48 -16.13
N LYS A 538 -17.44 -16.38 -16.87
CA LYS A 538 -18.01 -15.08 -16.50
C LYS A 538 -19.53 -15.11 -16.62
N VAL A 539 -20.19 -14.29 -15.82
CA VAL A 539 -21.63 -14.06 -15.83
C VAL A 539 -21.91 -12.57 -15.95
N MET A 540 -23.12 -12.21 -16.36
CA MET A 540 -23.66 -10.87 -16.14
C MET A 540 -24.14 -10.76 -14.69
N PHE A 541 -23.65 -9.76 -13.98
CA PHE A 541 -24.05 -9.42 -12.63
C PHE A 541 -24.34 -7.91 -12.57
N ASN A 542 -25.60 -7.54 -12.30
CA ASN A 542 -26.03 -6.15 -12.19
C ASN A 542 -25.56 -5.29 -13.40
N GLY A 543 -25.80 -5.77 -14.62
CA GLY A 543 -25.43 -5.07 -15.87
C GLY A 543 -23.96 -5.17 -16.30
N ALA A 544 -23.09 -5.83 -15.52
CA ALA A 544 -21.65 -5.94 -15.83
C ALA A 544 -21.17 -7.40 -15.95
N GLU A 545 -20.29 -7.67 -16.91
CA GLU A 545 -19.63 -8.96 -17.12
C GLU A 545 -18.48 -9.18 -16.11
N MET A 546 -18.51 -10.28 -15.35
CA MET A 546 -17.42 -10.62 -14.42
C MET A 546 -17.39 -12.09 -13.99
N TRP A 547 -16.25 -12.50 -13.42
CA TRP A 547 -16.15 -13.71 -12.58
C TRP A 547 -16.63 -13.38 -11.17
N LYS A 548 -17.94 -13.39 -10.93
CA LYS A 548 -18.50 -12.97 -9.64
C LYS A 548 -18.15 -13.97 -8.52
N PRO A 549 -17.47 -13.57 -7.42
CA PRO A 549 -17.17 -14.46 -6.32
C PRO A 549 -18.34 -14.55 -5.33
N ASP A 550 -18.36 -15.61 -4.52
CA ASP A 550 -19.27 -15.75 -3.39
C ASP A 550 -18.80 -14.82 -2.25
N VAL A 551 -19.31 -13.59 -2.29
CA VAL A 551 -18.94 -12.54 -1.32
C VAL A 551 -19.36 -12.89 0.10
N GLU A 552 -20.44 -13.67 0.30
CA GLU A 552 -20.84 -14.13 1.63
C GLU A 552 -19.77 -15.04 2.24
N ARG A 553 -19.29 -16.04 1.48
CA ARG A 553 -18.21 -16.94 1.93
C ARG A 553 -16.91 -16.19 2.20
N CYS A 554 -16.51 -15.32 1.28
CA CYS A 554 -15.28 -14.53 1.41
C CYS A 554 -15.34 -13.64 2.66
N THR A 555 -16.43 -12.91 2.86
CA THR A 555 -16.60 -12.04 4.04
C THR A 555 -16.60 -12.85 5.32
N LYS A 556 -17.39 -13.93 5.42
CA LYS A 556 -17.41 -14.77 6.62
C LYS A 556 -16.04 -15.35 6.94
N TYR A 557 -15.29 -15.79 5.93
CA TYR A 557 -13.93 -16.28 6.13
C TYR A 557 -12.99 -15.21 6.66
N ARG A 558 -12.99 -14.01 6.05
CA ARG A 558 -12.13 -12.89 6.48
C ARG A 558 -12.45 -12.43 7.90
N LEU A 559 -13.73 -12.33 8.26
CA LEU A 559 -14.16 -11.96 9.60
C LEU A 559 -13.81 -13.05 10.63
N GLY A 560 -14.20 -14.29 10.33
CA GLY A 560 -14.11 -15.43 11.25
C GLY A 560 -12.76 -16.13 11.29
N ASN A 561 -11.72 -15.62 10.62
CA ASN A 561 -10.40 -16.25 10.62
C ASN A 561 -9.80 -16.23 12.03
N LEU A 562 -9.63 -17.41 12.63
CA LEU A 562 -9.06 -17.59 13.98
C LEU A 562 -7.56 -17.88 13.97
N ARG A 563 -6.96 -18.07 12.78
CA ARG A 563 -5.55 -18.43 12.60
C ARG A 563 -4.77 -17.36 11.84
N GLY A 564 -5.28 -16.13 11.87
CA GLY A 564 -4.75 -14.96 11.18
C GLY A 564 -5.70 -13.76 11.25
N SER A 565 -5.33 -12.68 10.56
CA SER A 565 -6.10 -11.44 10.49
C SER A 565 -6.57 -11.18 9.06
N ALA A 566 -7.87 -11.32 8.82
CA ALA A 566 -8.48 -11.27 7.49
C ALA A 566 -7.94 -12.35 6.52
N CYS A 567 -7.87 -12.05 5.21
CA CYS A 567 -7.32 -12.90 4.17
C CYS A 567 -7.09 -12.07 2.89
N GLY A 568 -6.03 -12.40 2.17
CA GLY A 568 -5.60 -11.89 0.86
C GLY A 568 -4.90 -12.95 0.01
N ARG A 569 -5.08 -14.24 0.29
CA ARG A 569 -4.37 -15.37 -0.35
C ARG A 569 -4.53 -15.43 -1.87
N CYS A 570 -5.66 -14.99 -2.41
CA CYS A 570 -5.87 -14.90 -3.84
C CYS A 570 -4.88 -13.95 -4.54
N MET A 571 -4.42 -12.90 -3.84
CA MET A 571 -3.42 -11.98 -4.37
C MET A 571 -2.05 -12.65 -4.39
N LYS A 572 -1.67 -13.32 -3.29
CA LYS A 572 -0.39 -14.01 -3.14
C LYS A 572 -0.15 -15.04 -4.25
N THR A 573 -1.16 -15.85 -4.54
CA THR A 573 -1.04 -17.02 -5.40
C THR A 573 -1.24 -16.72 -6.89
N CYS A 574 -1.61 -15.49 -7.24
CA CYS A 574 -1.80 -15.11 -8.64
C CYS A 574 -0.45 -15.11 -9.40
N PRO A 575 -0.37 -15.69 -10.61
CA PRO A 575 0.87 -15.66 -11.40
C PRO A 575 1.38 -14.27 -11.79
N PHE A 576 0.54 -13.24 -11.70
CA PHE A 576 0.93 -11.84 -11.93
C PHE A 576 1.47 -11.15 -10.65
N ASN A 577 1.43 -11.82 -9.49
CA ASN A 577 2.09 -11.37 -8.29
C ASN A 577 3.61 -11.63 -8.40
N ILE A 578 4.33 -10.74 -9.07
CA ILE A 578 5.76 -10.91 -9.41
C ILE A 578 6.66 -9.93 -8.66
N GLU A 579 7.96 -10.25 -8.60
CA GLU A 579 9.01 -9.45 -7.97
C GLU A 579 9.40 -8.21 -8.80
N GLY A 580 9.27 -8.31 -10.12
CA GLY A 580 9.75 -7.32 -11.10
C GLY A 580 11.23 -7.50 -11.49
N VAL A 581 11.77 -8.73 -11.40
CA VAL A 581 13.13 -9.05 -11.87
C VAL A 581 13.17 -9.23 -13.38
N LEU A 582 14.35 -9.08 -13.99
CA LEU A 582 14.53 -9.15 -15.46
C LEU A 582 13.92 -10.43 -16.08
N ALA A 583 14.11 -11.59 -15.46
CA ALA A 583 13.60 -12.87 -15.96
C ALA A 583 12.05 -12.90 -16.03
N GLU A 584 11.37 -12.36 -15.02
CA GLU A 584 9.90 -12.30 -14.98
C GLU A 584 9.34 -11.36 -16.05
N ARG A 585 10.09 -10.33 -16.49
CA ARG A 585 9.62 -9.43 -17.55
C ARG A 585 9.44 -10.16 -18.89
N ALA A 586 10.29 -11.15 -19.18
CA ALA A 586 10.14 -11.96 -20.38
C ALA A 586 8.87 -12.82 -20.31
N LEU A 587 8.59 -13.41 -19.15
CA LEU A 587 7.37 -14.20 -18.91
C LEU A 587 6.11 -13.33 -18.98
N LEU A 588 6.14 -12.14 -18.36
CA LEU A 588 5.05 -11.17 -18.42
C LEU A 588 4.82 -10.68 -19.86
N TRP A 589 5.89 -10.36 -20.59
CA TRP A 589 5.80 -9.99 -21.99
C TRP A 589 5.16 -11.11 -22.83
N ALA A 590 5.55 -12.37 -22.60
CA ALA A 590 4.95 -13.53 -23.27
C ALA A 590 3.47 -13.69 -22.91
N ALA A 591 3.09 -13.54 -21.64
CA ALA A 591 1.70 -13.59 -21.19
C ALA A 591 0.84 -12.52 -21.88
N ILE A 592 1.39 -11.32 -22.07
CA ILE A 592 0.70 -10.18 -22.71
C ILE A 592 0.63 -10.35 -24.22
N LYS A 593 1.74 -10.71 -24.88
CA LYS A 593 1.89 -10.64 -26.34
C LYS A 593 1.66 -11.96 -27.07
N LEU A 594 1.75 -13.11 -26.39
CA LEU A 594 1.70 -14.45 -27.01
C LEU A 594 0.56 -15.28 -26.41
N PRO A 595 -0.69 -15.15 -26.91
CA PRO A 595 -1.86 -15.85 -26.36
C PRO A 595 -1.73 -17.37 -26.23
N PHE A 596 -0.99 -18.00 -27.15
CA PHE A 596 -0.75 -19.45 -27.14
C PHE A 596 0.09 -19.93 -25.95
N THR A 597 0.85 -19.03 -25.29
CA THR A 597 1.70 -19.39 -24.14
C THR A 597 0.95 -19.41 -22.80
N ARG A 598 -0.20 -18.74 -22.70
CA ARG A 598 -0.85 -18.40 -21.41
C ARG A 598 -1.20 -19.61 -20.55
N ARG A 599 -1.74 -20.68 -21.16
CA ARG A 599 -2.03 -21.94 -20.44
C ARG A 599 -0.75 -22.62 -19.94
N TRP A 600 0.31 -22.59 -20.75
CA TRP A 600 1.59 -23.16 -20.35
C TRP A 600 2.25 -22.33 -19.24
N LEU A 601 2.21 -21.00 -19.32
CA LEU A 601 2.71 -20.10 -18.28
C LEU A 601 1.99 -20.30 -16.95
N ALA A 602 0.66 -20.45 -16.95
CA ALA A 602 -0.10 -20.75 -15.75
C ALA A 602 0.33 -22.08 -15.09
N ARG A 603 0.60 -23.12 -15.90
CA ARG A 603 1.12 -24.42 -15.40
C ARG A 603 2.58 -24.34 -14.95
N LEU A 604 3.39 -23.52 -15.63
CA LEU A 604 4.79 -23.31 -15.27
C LEU A 604 4.88 -22.65 -13.89
N ASP A 605 4.03 -21.66 -13.60
CA ASP A 605 3.97 -20.96 -12.32
C ASP A 605 3.78 -21.93 -11.13
N ASP A 606 2.92 -22.93 -11.30
CA ASP A 606 2.77 -24.04 -10.34
C ASP A 606 4.03 -24.92 -10.27
N LYS A 607 4.57 -25.31 -11.42
CA LYS A 607 5.76 -26.19 -11.48
C LYS A 607 6.98 -25.59 -10.79
N VAL A 608 7.14 -24.27 -10.83
CA VAL A 608 8.26 -23.57 -10.16
C VAL A 608 7.96 -23.21 -8.70
N GLY A 609 6.75 -23.53 -8.20
CA GLY A 609 6.36 -23.30 -6.82
C GLY A 609 6.14 -21.82 -6.47
N ASN A 610 5.78 -20.98 -7.43
CA ASN A 610 5.41 -19.59 -7.14
C ASN A 610 4.13 -19.57 -6.29
N GLY A 611 4.11 -18.72 -5.26
CA GLY A 611 3.04 -18.68 -4.26
C GLY A 611 3.26 -19.60 -3.05
N SER A 612 4.35 -20.36 -2.98
CA SER A 612 4.77 -21.01 -1.72
C SER A 612 5.19 -19.98 -0.66
N ILE A 613 5.28 -20.40 0.59
CA ILE A 613 5.82 -19.57 1.68
C ILE A 613 7.35 -19.55 1.56
N ASN A 614 7.93 -18.36 1.63
CA ASN A 614 9.37 -18.15 1.73
C ASN A 614 9.74 -17.75 3.18
N PRO A 615 10.26 -18.66 4.02
CA PRO A 615 10.55 -18.36 5.43
C PRO A 615 11.53 -17.21 5.65
N ILE A 616 12.46 -16.95 4.71
CA ILE A 616 13.40 -15.80 4.77
C ILE A 616 12.65 -14.46 4.80
N LYS A 617 11.41 -14.44 4.33
CA LYS A 617 10.55 -13.26 4.25
C LYS A 617 9.53 -13.16 5.38
N LYS A 618 9.42 -14.17 6.24
CA LYS A 618 8.58 -14.10 7.45
C LYS A 618 9.34 -13.34 8.53
N TRP A 619 9.08 -12.04 8.64
CA TRP A 619 9.77 -11.14 9.59
C TRP A 619 8.90 -10.73 10.79
N TRP A 620 7.58 -10.92 10.71
CA TRP A 620 6.63 -10.56 11.77
C TRP A 620 6.46 -11.69 12.78
N TRP A 621 5.95 -11.32 13.96
CA TRP A 621 5.56 -12.26 14.99
C TRP A 621 4.08 -12.63 14.87
N ASP A 622 3.78 -13.88 15.21
CA ASP A 622 2.41 -14.38 15.26
C ASP A 622 1.79 -13.95 16.60
N LEU A 623 1.12 -12.79 16.59
CA LEU A 623 0.50 -12.17 17.76
C LEU A 623 -1.00 -11.92 17.50
N GLU A 624 -1.80 -12.03 18.54
CA GLU A 624 -3.23 -11.72 18.52
C GLU A 624 -3.59 -10.75 19.64
N TRP A 625 -4.25 -9.64 19.31
CA TRP A 625 -4.87 -8.75 20.26
C TRP A 625 -6.22 -9.31 20.69
N ARG A 626 -6.39 -9.53 21.99
CA ARG A 626 -7.61 -10.08 22.57
C ARG A 626 -7.78 -9.65 24.02
N ASP A 627 -9.00 -9.21 24.36
CA ASP A 627 -9.38 -8.86 25.74
C ASP A 627 -8.44 -7.83 26.39
N GLY A 628 -8.04 -6.79 25.64
CA GLY A 628 -7.23 -5.68 26.15
C GLY A 628 -5.72 -5.94 26.22
N ARG A 629 -5.24 -7.05 25.64
CA ARG A 629 -3.81 -7.40 25.63
C ARG A 629 -3.40 -8.17 24.38
N THR A 630 -2.11 -8.17 24.09
CA THR A 630 -1.50 -8.98 23.03
C THR A 630 -1.12 -10.36 23.57
N ILE A 631 -1.48 -11.43 22.87
CA ILE A 631 -1.23 -12.82 23.27
C ILE A 631 -0.65 -13.65 22.11
N VAL A 632 -0.09 -14.81 22.44
CA VAL A 632 0.20 -15.85 21.44
C VAL A 632 -1.12 -16.44 20.96
N PRO A 633 -1.36 -16.54 19.65
CA PRO A 633 -2.65 -17.00 19.12
C PRO A 633 -2.99 -18.45 19.54
N PRO A 634 -4.08 -18.68 20.29
CA PRO A 634 -4.39 -19.99 20.87
C PRO A 634 -4.90 -21.00 19.84
N LYS A 635 -5.33 -20.55 18.66
CA LYS A 635 -5.75 -21.42 17.55
C LYS A 635 -4.63 -21.69 16.54
N GLY A 636 -3.43 -21.17 16.79
CA GLY A 636 -2.26 -21.27 15.93
C GLY A 636 -2.32 -20.36 14.69
N THR A 637 -1.41 -20.59 13.76
CA THR A 637 -1.23 -19.73 12.56
C THR A 637 -1.52 -20.53 11.29
N ASN A 638 -2.17 -19.91 10.29
CA ASN A 638 -2.28 -20.51 8.96
C ASN A 638 -0.91 -20.53 8.27
N ALA A 639 -0.49 -21.68 7.76
CA ALA A 639 0.72 -21.86 6.98
C ALA A 639 0.40 -22.81 5.82
N ARG A 640 -0.24 -22.28 4.77
CA ARG A 640 -0.77 -23.08 3.66
C ARG A 640 0.25 -23.21 2.53
N ASP A 641 0.63 -24.43 2.23
CA ASP A 641 1.31 -24.79 0.99
C ASP A 641 0.38 -24.65 -0.23
N LEU A 642 0.93 -24.84 -1.43
CA LEU A 642 0.15 -24.84 -2.67
C LEU A 642 -0.74 -26.09 -2.72
N ASP A 643 -2.03 -25.89 -2.97
CA ASP A 643 -2.98 -26.99 -3.10
C ASP A 643 -3.03 -27.49 -4.55
N MET A 644 -2.12 -28.39 -4.90
CA MET A 644 -2.02 -28.94 -6.26
C MET A 644 -3.18 -29.87 -6.66
N ASP A 645 -4.01 -30.29 -5.69
CA ASP A 645 -5.16 -31.18 -5.86
C ASP A 645 -6.51 -30.46 -5.71
N GLY A 646 -6.50 -29.14 -5.44
CA GLY A 646 -7.68 -28.36 -5.06
C GLY A 646 -8.74 -28.19 -6.14
N ASP A 647 -8.44 -28.53 -7.40
CA ASP A 647 -9.39 -28.47 -8.51
C ASP A 647 -10.56 -29.46 -8.32
N LYS A 648 -10.43 -30.46 -7.43
CA LYS A 648 -11.52 -31.39 -7.06
C LYS A 648 -12.76 -30.67 -6.50
N VAL A 649 -12.59 -29.47 -5.93
CA VAL A 649 -13.70 -28.65 -5.42
C VAL A 649 -14.56 -28.08 -6.56
N ALA A 650 -14.02 -27.92 -7.77
CA ALA A 650 -14.70 -27.29 -8.90
C ALA A 650 -16.05 -27.97 -9.24
N ALA A 651 -16.08 -29.31 -9.26
CA ALA A 651 -17.26 -30.09 -9.63
C ALA A 651 -18.45 -29.95 -8.64
N ARG A 652 -18.19 -29.47 -7.41
CA ARG A 652 -19.20 -29.32 -6.35
C ARG A 652 -19.36 -27.86 -5.93
N GLN A 653 -18.71 -26.93 -6.62
CA GLN A 653 -18.73 -25.52 -6.24
C GLN A 653 -20.11 -24.91 -6.53
N GLN A 654 -20.65 -24.24 -5.53
CA GLN A 654 -21.84 -23.42 -5.64
C GLN A 654 -21.50 -21.99 -5.24
N ILE A 655 -21.77 -21.04 -6.12
CA ILE A 655 -21.49 -19.61 -5.94
C ILE A 655 -22.81 -18.88 -5.77
N ALA A 656 -23.00 -18.21 -4.62
CA ALA A 656 -24.21 -17.41 -4.38
C ALA A 656 -24.06 -15.98 -4.93
N LEU A 657 -25.01 -15.53 -5.74
CA LEU A 657 -25.04 -14.18 -6.32
C LEU A 657 -26.13 -13.32 -5.66
N TYR A 658 -25.72 -12.26 -4.95
CA TYR A 658 -26.62 -11.29 -4.34
C TYR A 658 -26.77 -10.07 -5.27
N THR A 659 -27.75 -10.13 -6.18
CA THR A 659 -28.06 -9.02 -7.11
C THR A 659 -28.69 -7.84 -6.37
N ALA A 660 -28.73 -6.65 -6.99
CA ALA A 660 -29.11 -5.41 -6.31
C ALA A 660 -30.51 -5.43 -5.68
N ASP A 661 -31.46 -6.13 -6.31
CA ASP A 661 -32.82 -6.38 -5.83
C ASP A 661 -32.89 -7.24 -4.56
N MET A 662 -31.80 -7.94 -4.21
CA MET A 662 -31.68 -8.77 -3.01
C MET A 662 -30.94 -8.08 -1.86
N LEU A 663 -30.42 -6.87 -2.09
CA LEU A 663 -29.61 -6.15 -1.12
C LEU A 663 -30.53 -5.36 -0.17
N PRO A 664 -30.08 -5.14 1.09
CA PRO A 664 -30.80 -4.26 2.01
C PRO A 664 -30.98 -2.87 1.40
N ALA A 665 -32.12 -2.24 1.70
CA ALA A 665 -32.33 -0.82 1.42
C ALA A 665 -31.23 0.02 2.10
N GLY A 666 -30.90 1.17 1.51
CA GLY A 666 -29.79 2.00 1.98
C GLY A 666 -30.01 2.60 3.36
N ASP A 667 -31.26 2.90 3.68
CA ASP A 667 -31.74 3.45 4.96
C ASP A 667 -31.94 2.39 6.06
N ALA A 668 -31.76 1.10 5.76
CA ALA A 668 -31.89 0.00 6.71
C ALA A 668 -30.66 -0.12 7.66
N VAL A 669 -30.33 0.96 8.35
CA VAL A 669 -29.21 1.06 9.30
C VAL A 669 -29.64 0.57 10.68
N GLY A 670 -28.81 -0.26 11.30
CA GLY A 670 -29.11 -0.90 12.59
C GLY A 670 -30.16 -2.02 12.52
N VAL A 671 -30.70 -2.28 11.33
CA VAL A 671 -31.73 -3.32 11.09
C VAL A 671 -31.08 -4.53 10.42
N PRO A 672 -31.06 -5.72 11.07
CA PRO A 672 -30.54 -6.94 10.46
C PRO A 672 -31.40 -7.39 9.28
N VAL A 673 -30.76 -7.58 8.12
CA VAL A 673 -31.38 -8.09 6.89
C VAL A 673 -30.69 -9.39 6.48
N LYS A 674 -31.37 -10.52 6.70
CA LYS A 674 -30.80 -11.85 6.50
C LYS A 674 -30.33 -12.08 5.06
N LEU A 675 -29.16 -12.69 4.89
CA LEU A 675 -28.72 -13.22 3.61
C LEU A 675 -29.53 -14.48 3.24
N VAL A 676 -30.33 -14.42 2.18
CA VAL A 676 -31.11 -15.57 1.70
C VAL A 676 -30.31 -16.35 0.67
N ARG A 677 -29.39 -17.19 1.15
CA ARG A 677 -28.43 -17.93 0.30
C ARG A 677 -29.09 -18.82 -0.76
N LYS A 678 -30.22 -19.47 -0.45
CA LYS A 678 -30.94 -20.34 -1.40
C LYS A 678 -31.39 -19.57 -2.64
N GLU A 679 -31.94 -18.38 -2.46
CA GLU A 679 -32.34 -17.50 -3.56
C GLU A 679 -31.13 -16.99 -4.34
N ALA A 680 -30.04 -16.65 -3.64
CA ALA A 680 -28.81 -16.18 -4.29
C ALA A 680 -28.15 -17.28 -5.16
N LEU A 681 -28.31 -18.56 -4.78
CA LEU A 681 -27.89 -19.69 -5.60
C LEU A 681 -28.78 -19.86 -6.84
N ALA A 682 -30.10 -19.76 -6.68
CA ALA A 682 -31.02 -19.80 -7.83
C ALA A 682 -30.75 -18.63 -8.80
N ARG A 683 -30.38 -17.45 -8.28
CA ARG A 683 -29.96 -16.29 -9.09
C ARG A 683 -28.69 -16.55 -9.87
N ALA A 684 -27.75 -17.30 -9.29
CA ALA A 684 -26.52 -17.72 -9.94
C ALA A 684 -26.78 -18.67 -11.12
N GLU A 685 -27.66 -19.65 -10.91
CA GLU A 685 -28.05 -20.62 -11.94
C GLU A 685 -28.79 -19.96 -13.12
N ALA A 686 -29.56 -18.90 -12.82
CA ALA A 686 -30.31 -18.14 -13.81
C ALA A 686 -29.54 -16.93 -14.40
N ALA A 687 -28.25 -16.75 -14.07
CA ALA A 687 -27.49 -15.58 -14.50
C ALA A 687 -27.28 -15.60 -16.03
N GLU A 688 -27.57 -14.48 -16.68
CA GLU A 688 -27.35 -14.30 -18.12
C GLU A 688 -25.85 -14.43 -18.45
N THR A 689 -25.52 -15.14 -19.53
CA THR A 689 -24.13 -15.22 -20.00
C THR A 689 -23.75 -13.93 -20.74
N PRO A 690 -22.46 -13.53 -20.74
CA PRO A 690 -22.03 -12.35 -21.49
C PRO A 690 -22.39 -12.38 -22.98
N ASP A 691 -22.41 -13.57 -23.62
CA ASP A 691 -22.77 -13.71 -25.03
C ASP A 691 -24.28 -13.54 -25.26
N GLN A 692 -25.11 -14.03 -24.35
CA GLN A 692 -26.56 -13.77 -24.37
C GLN A 692 -26.83 -12.26 -24.24
N ALA A 693 -26.14 -11.59 -23.33
CA ALA A 693 -26.28 -10.15 -23.12
C ALA A 693 -25.84 -9.34 -24.35
N ARG A 694 -24.69 -9.66 -24.97
CA ARG A 694 -24.25 -9.04 -26.22
C ARG A 694 -25.30 -9.21 -27.33
N ALA A 695 -25.82 -10.43 -27.51
CA ALA A 695 -26.84 -10.72 -28.52
C ALA A 695 -28.19 -10.03 -28.22
N ARG A 696 -28.50 -9.76 -26.95
CA ARG A 696 -29.69 -9.03 -26.52
C ARG A 696 -29.54 -7.53 -26.78
N VAL A 697 -28.40 -6.93 -26.43
CA VAL A 697 -28.11 -5.50 -26.64
C VAL A 697 -28.01 -5.19 -28.14
N ALA A 698 -27.35 -6.05 -28.92
CA ALA A 698 -27.25 -5.88 -30.38
C ALA A 698 -28.60 -5.96 -31.12
N ARG A 699 -29.65 -6.49 -30.49
CA ARG A 699 -31.02 -6.49 -31.04
C ARG A 699 -31.82 -5.22 -30.68
N ARG A 700 -31.35 -4.44 -29.69
CA ARG A 700 -31.97 -3.18 -29.25
C ARG A 700 -31.37 -1.97 -29.96
N ALA A 701 -30.09 -2.05 -30.35
CA ALA A 701 -29.40 -1.08 -31.19
C ALA A 701 -29.76 -1.29 -32.67
#